data_AF-A0A6G8G2K9-F1
#
_entry.id   AF-A0A6G8G2K9-F1
#
_cell.length_a   1.000
_cell.length_b   1.000
_cell.length_c   1.000
_cell.angle_alpha   90.00
_cell.angle_beta   90.00
_cell.angle_gamma   90.00
#
_symmetry.space_group_name_H-M   'P 1'
#
loop_
_entity.id
_entity.type
_entity.pdbx_description
1 polymer ?
#
loop_
_entity_poly.entity_id
_entity_poly.type
_entity_poly.pdbx_seq_one_letter_code
_entity_poly.pdbx_strand_id
1 'polypeptide(L)'
;MPRPDGHLRTAVASATVAVVALVGGWTWAADLVGSGFDPTTESISALASLETPHRWVMTAALVVTGVAHLVSAWALGSARVVGRGLLAAGGVATLLVALLPLPSRTESSAAHTVVATASFLLLALWPVFAARRDGPPVLAPRVARPAGGVLLVAVASLAVGAGGGTFGLHERVVAALTVLWPLITATGVWWSAGHRLGSHRLRHALGVVLLTAAGIGAGLGATSLAPATAETRNYQASVSLTGDPRSAGDLVAETTFGDVRLGFTGVAPGVRVVPQVRANITDALSRPGVSLASLRPGPEELNTAIRGAAVDVVARFALGALLPGLAVLVTWSVARRRRPPRALVGAAVAAWTVATLGTTAAIYTTYQPSRQGTFQATEVLGTLQRNQGLLGDVETRAAQVTPYLRNLLALSTALQQKYAAGSLEADPALRVLFVSDVHGGNQYSLMRTIVQEESIDLVVDGGDLVNFGTVAEGQAAGIFSGIQSLGVPYLFVRGNHDATSATDTAVLERMARIPNVTLLQPPDGGYREVTVGGVTIAGFNDPRWFGDSGTGSRVKQLPAKAAFQQAFSGRPEPDVVVSHEPWAVEGLSAGVLLNGHMHSTDLEGNRIQVGTFTGGGPLSHFLADQGGEELVGQPSSFDVLTFGTDCRLSSLTRYRFRDVIEGRPAYDDVSITNGDRVDRRAADPSRTCSAGAALSVADVPAAPSATAP
;
A
#
# COMPACT_ATOMS: atom_id res chain seq x y z
N MET A 1 5.36 -63.74 0.71
CA MET A 1 5.54 -62.89 -0.47
C MET A 1 7.04 -62.74 -0.70
N PRO A 2 7.54 -62.87 -1.94
CA PRO A 2 8.94 -62.56 -2.24
C PRO A 2 9.25 -61.11 -1.81
N ARG A 3 10.49 -60.86 -1.36
CA ARG A 3 10.95 -59.50 -1.03
C ARG A 3 10.68 -58.60 -2.24
N PRO A 4 10.01 -57.45 -2.09
CA PRO A 4 9.75 -56.58 -3.23
C PRO A 4 11.06 -56.10 -3.83
N ASP A 5 11.20 -56.26 -5.15
CA ASP A 5 12.40 -55.87 -5.89
C ASP A 5 12.68 -54.36 -5.74
N GLY A 6 13.98 -54.01 -5.59
CA GLY A 6 14.46 -52.61 -5.55
C GLY A 6 15.04 -52.14 -4.22
N HIS A 7 15.36 -50.84 -4.14
CA HIS A 7 16.00 -50.20 -2.99
C HIS A 7 14.98 -49.39 -2.18
N LEU A 8 14.20 -50.08 -1.35
CA LEU A 8 13.02 -49.52 -0.68
C LEU A 8 13.34 -48.28 0.19
N ARG A 9 14.46 -48.29 0.93
CA ARG A 9 14.88 -47.15 1.77
C ARG A 9 15.17 -45.92 0.90
N THR A 10 15.92 -46.14 -0.16
CA THR A 10 16.28 -45.12 -1.13
C THR A 10 15.04 -44.55 -1.80
N ALA A 11 14.07 -45.38 -2.19
CA ALA A 11 12.82 -44.93 -2.80
C ALA A 11 12.00 -44.02 -1.88
N VAL A 12 11.89 -44.35 -0.59
CA VAL A 12 11.17 -43.50 0.38
C VAL A 12 11.94 -42.21 0.63
N ALA A 13 13.27 -42.30 0.83
CA ALA A 13 14.11 -41.14 1.07
C ALA A 13 14.08 -40.17 -0.12
N SER A 14 14.29 -40.66 -1.35
CA SER A 14 14.28 -39.81 -2.54
C SER A 14 12.90 -39.21 -2.78
N ALA A 15 11.80 -39.97 -2.64
CA ALA A 15 10.47 -39.41 -2.79
C ALA A 15 10.12 -38.38 -1.70
N THR A 16 10.63 -38.56 -0.48
CA THR A 16 10.49 -37.56 0.60
C THR A 16 11.27 -36.29 0.27
N VAL A 17 12.50 -36.43 -0.22
CA VAL A 17 13.33 -35.29 -0.67
C VAL A 17 12.63 -34.53 -1.79
N ALA A 18 11.98 -35.19 -2.74
CA ALA A 18 11.22 -34.52 -3.80
C ALA A 18 10.09 -33.63 -3.22
N VAL A 19 9.32 -34.14 -2.25
CA VAL A 19 8.24 -33.38 -1.61
C VAL A 19 8.80 -32.20 -0.81
N VAL A 20 9.82 -32.44 0.02
CA VAL A 20 10.42 -31.39 0.86
C VAL A 20 11.09 -30.31 0.01
N ALA A 21 11.82 -30.72 -1.03
CA ALA A 21 12.48 -29.78 -1.93
C ALA A 21 11.46 -28.92 -2.68
N LEU A 22 10.41 -29.51 -3.26
CA LEU A 22 9.43 -28.76 -4.03
C LEU A 22 8.59 -27.84 -3.14
N VAL A 23 7.96 -28.40 -2.10
CA VAL A 23 7.05 -27.65 -1.20
C VAL A 23 7.81 -26.65 -0.35
N GLY A 24 8.92 -27.07 0.25
CA GLY A 24 9.79 -26.19 1.02
C GLY A 24 10.44 -25.13 0.13
N GLY A 25 10.85 -25.50 -1.08
CA GLY A 25 11.47 -24.61 -2.05
C GLY A 25 10.59 -23.46 -2.49
N TRP A 26 9.33 -23.73 -2.89
CA TRP A 26 8.43 -22.63 -3.25
C TRP A 26 8.05 -21.77 -2.04
N THR A 27 7.97 -22.37 -0.84
CA THR A 27 7.55 -21.66 0.38
C THR A 27 8.65 -20.71 0.81
N TRP A 28 9.90 -21.18 0.80
CA TRP A 28 11.06 -20.38 1.14
C TRP A 28 11.38 -19.34 0.06
N ALA A 29 11.27 -19.69 -1.22
CA ALA A 29 11.47 -18.72 -2.31
C ALA A 29 10.42 -17.59 -2.25
N ALA A 30 9.15 -17.90 -2.00
CA ALA A 30 8.11 -16.86 -1.84
C ALA A 30 8.40 -15.93 -0.67
N ASP A 31 8.89 -16.46 0.46
CA ASP A 31 9.26 -15.68 1.63
C ASP A 31 10.39 -14.69 1.35
N LEU A 32 11.40 -15.12 0.58
CA LEU A 32 12.54 -14.26 0.21
C LEU A 32 12.17 -13.16 -0.79
N VAL A 33 11.12 -13.37 -1.61
CA VAL A 33 10.64 -12.34 -2.55
C VAL A 33 9.79 -11.28 -1.82
N GLY A 34 9.08 -11.65 -0.75
CA GLY A 34 8.33 -10.72 0.10
C GLY A 34 6.97 -10.29 -0.46
N SER A 35 6.48 -9.13 -0.02
CA SER A 35 5.11 -8.66 -0.29
C SER A 35 4.78 -8.37 -1.76
N GLY A 36 5.78 -8.35 -2.64
CA GLY A 36 5.61 -8.19 -4.09
C GLY A 36 5.27 -9.48 -4.84
N PHE A 37 5.13 -10.62 -4.15
CA PHE A 37 4.75 -11.92 -4.71
C PHE A 37 3.44 -12.43 -4.13
N ASP A 38 2.46 -12.72 -4.99
CA ASP A 38 1.18 -13.29 -4.57
C ASP A 38 1.10 -14.80 -4.92
N PRO A 39 1.17 -15.71 -3.94
CA PRO A 39 1.14 -17.16 -4.18
C PRO A 39 -0.22 -17.67 -4.67
N THR A 40 -1.28 -16.85 -4.59
CA THR A 40 -2.60 -17.22 -5.08
C THR A 40 -2.74 -17.02 -6.57
N THR A 41 -2.14 -15.95 -7.11
CA THR A 41 -2.21 -15.57 -8.53
C THR A 41 -0.98 -16.03 -9.31
N GLU A 42 0.22 -15.86 -8.78
CA GLU A 42 1.50 -16.12 -9.47
C GLU A 42 1.93 -17.61 -9.42
N SER A 43 2.49 -18.09 -10.54
CA SER A 43 2.92 -19.48 -10.71
C SER A 43 4.12 -19.86 -9.84
N ILE A 44 4.34 -21.16 -9.67
CA ILE A 44 5.58 -21.71 -9.08
C ILE A 44 6.79 -21.29 -9.92
N SER A 45 6.66 -21.32 -11.25
CA SER A 45 7.73 -20.96 -12.17
C SER A 45 8.14 -19.50 -12.12
N ALA A 46 7.23 -18.60 -11.70
CA ALA A 46 7.57 -17.19 -11.47
C ALA A 46 8.65 -17.03 -10.38
N LEU A 47 8.70 -17.92 -9.38
CA LEU A 47 9.75 -17.93 -8.35
C LEU A 47 11.13 -18.31 -8.90
N ALA A 48 11.19 -18.93 -10.07
CA ALA A 48 12.43 -19.30 -10.76
C ALA A 48 12.72 -18.41 -11.99
N SER A 49 11.95 -17.34 -12.22
CA SER A 49 12.13 -16.45 -13.38
C SER A 49 13.47 -15.71 -13.35
N LEU A 50 13.97 -15.29 -14.52
CA LEU A 50 15.30 -14.68 -14.60
C LEU A 50 15.41 -13.38 -13.80
N GLU A 51 14.32 -12.61 -13.70
CA GLU A 51 14.24 -11.33 -13.00
C GLU A 51 13.86 -11.45 -11.52
N THR A 52 13.53 -12.66 -11.04
CA THR A 52 13.11 -12.85 -9.65
C THR A 52 14.32 -12.81 -8.70
N PRO A 53 14.30 -11.96 -7.66
CA PRO A 53 15.33 -11.97 -6.61
C PRO A 53 15.42 -13.36 -5.97
N HIS A 54 16.64 -13.79 -5.63
CA HIS A 54 16.87 -15.11 -5.01
C HIS A 54 16.33 -16.32 -5.82
N ARG A 55 16.11 -16.20 -7.14
CA ARG A 55 15.59 -17.28 -8.02
C ARG A 55 16.30 -18.63 -7.85
N TRP A 56 17.57 -18.60 -7.45
CA TRP A 56 18.40 -19.79 -7.22
C TRP A 56 17.77 -20.77 -6.23
N VAL A 57 16.95 -20.30 -5.27
CA VAL A 57 16.26 -21.16 -4.29
C VAL A 57 15.26 -22.07 -4.99
N MET A 58 14.38 -21.50 -5.82
CA MET A 58 13.38 -22.29 -6.55
C MET A 58 14.05 -23.13 -7.65
N THR A 59 15.05 -22.60 -8.35
CA THR A 59 15.82 -23.36 -9.34
C THR A 59 16.49 -24.58 -8.70
N ALA A 60 17.14 -24.42 -7.54
CA ALA A 60 17.76 -25.52 -6.81
C ALA A 60 16.71 -26.54 -6.33
N ALA A 61 15.56 -26.07 -5.84
CA ALA A 61 14.44 -26.92 -5.46
C ALA A 61 13.94 -27.79 -6.62
N LEU A 62 13.78 -27.22 -7.82
CA LEU A 62 13.40 -27.95 -9.03
C LEU A 62 14.47 -28.97 -9.44
N VAL A 63 15.75 -28.60 -9.37
CA VAL A 63 16.87 -29.52 -9.66
C VAL A 63 16.87 -30.71 -8.71
N VAL A 64 16.81 -30.46 -7.40
CA VAL A 64 16.76 -31.51 -6.37
C VAL A 64 15.53 -32.39 -6.57
N THR A 65 14.37 -31.79 -6.86
CA THR A 65 13.13 -32.52 -7.13
C THR A 65 13.27 -33.41 -8.36
N GLY A 66 13.81 -32.91 -9.47
CA GLY A 66 14.03 -33.70 -10.70
C GLY A 66 14.97 -34.87 -10.48
N VAL A 67 16.12 -34.65 -9.82
CA VAL A 67 17.07 -35.72 -9.45
C VAL A 67 16.42 -36.75 -8.53
N ALA A 68 15.64 -36.30 -7.54
CA ALA A 68 14.93 -37.17 -6.61
C ALA A 68 13.89 -38.07 -7.32
N HIS A 69 13.22 -37.58 -8.35
CA HIS A 69 12.33 -38.41 -9.19
C HIS A 69 13.10 -39.47 -9.98
N LEU A 70 14.27 -39.13 -10.54
CA LEU A 70 15.14 -40.11 -11.22
C LEU A 70 15.59 -41.23 -10.27
N VAL A 71 16.04 -40.86 -9.07
CA VAL A 71 16.44 -41.83 -8.03
C VAL A 71 15.24 -42.68 -7.59
N SER A 72 14.06 -42.07 -7.43
CA SER A 72 12.82 -42.79 -7.08
C SER A 72 12.43 -43.79 -8.17
N ALA A 73 12.51 -43.40 -9.44
CA ALA A 73 12.25 -44.27 -10.59
C ALA A 73 13.23 -45.45 -10.63
N TRP A 74 14.52 -45.20 -10.37
CA TRP A 74 15.52 -46.27 -10.29
C TRP A 74 15.25 -47.21 -9.11
N ALA A 75 14.99 -46.68 -7.92
CA ALA A 75 14.85 -47.44 -6.69
C ALA A 75 13.54 -48.26 -6.58
N LEU A 76 12.45 -47.84 -7.24
CA LEU A 76 11.14 -48.50 -7.23
C LEU A 76 11.08 -49.75 -8.15
N GLY A 77 11.89 -50.77 -7.87
CA GLY A 77 11.94 -52.01 -8.65
C GLY A 77 10.63 -52.81 -8.70
N SER A 78 9.76 -52.64 -7.71
CA SER A 78 8.44 -53.29 -7.65
C SER A 78 7.43 -52.76 -8.68
N ALA A 79 7.65 -51.56 -9.23
CA ALA A 79 6.82 -50.98 -10.29
C ALA A 79 7.23 -51.51 -11.67
N ARG A 80 6.28 -51.53 -12.62
CA ARG A 80 6.59 -51.92 -14.01
C ARG A 80 7.61 -50.97 -14.64
N VAL A 81 8.47 -51.50 -15.50
CA VAL A 81 9.53 -50.76 -16.20
C VAL A 81 8.98 -49.53 -16.93
N VAL A 82 7.84 -49.66 -17.61
CA VAL A 82 7.19 -48.53 -18.32
C VAL A 82 6.81 -47.40 -17.36
N GLY A 83 6.21 -47.71 -16.21
CA GLY A 83 5.87 -46.71 -15.20
C GLY A 83 7.11 -46.03 -14.59
N ARG A 84 8.19 -46.79 -14.36
CA ARG A 84 9.47 -46.23 -13.92
C ARG A 84 10.07 -45.31 -14.99
N GLY A 85 9.97 -45.68 -16.26
CA GLY A 85 10.40 -44.85 -17.39
C GLY A 85 9.66 -43.51 -17.43
N LEU A 86 8.33 -43.52 -17.24
CA LEU A 86 7.54 -42.28 -17.18
C LEU A 86 7.89 -41.41 -15.96
N LEU A 87 8.12 -42.02 -14.79
CA LEU A 87 8.56 -41.29 -13.60
C LEU A 87 9.94 -40.66 -13.81
N ALA A 88 10.87 -41.38 -14.44
CA ALA A 88 12.19 -40.85 -14.80
C ALA A 88 12.07 -39.70 -15.81
N ALA A 89 11.24 -39.86 -16.84
CA ALA A 89 10.98 -38.81 -17.82
C ALA A 89 10.36 -37.55 -17.18
N GLY A 90 9.45 -37.71 -16.21
CA GLY A 90 8.93 -36.59 -15.42
C GLY A 90 10.02 -35.89 -14.59
N GLY A 91 10.96 -36.67 -14.03
CA GLY A 91 12.16 -36.14 -13.39
C GLY A 91 13.03 -35.31 -14.34
N VAL A 92 13.30 -35.82 -15.56
CA VAL A 92 14.04 -35.07 -16.60
C VAL A 92 13.29 -33.81 -17.01
N ALA A 93 11.98 -33.88 -17.24
CA ALA A 93 11.17 -32.72 -17.58
C ALA A 93 11.23 -31.64 -16.48
N THR A 94 11.23 -32.05 -15.20
CA THR A 94 11.41 -31.13 -14.07
C THR A 94 12.79 -30.45 -14.08
N LEU A 95 13.86 -31.17 -14.45
CA LEU A 95 15.18 -30.57 -14.65
C LEU A 95 15.19 -29.57 -15.80
N LEU A 96 14.48 -29.87 -16.90
CA LEU A 96 14.34 -28.96 -18.03
C LEU A 96 13.56 -27.69 -17.66
N VAL A 97 12.55 -27.78 -16.79
CA VAL A 97 11.86 -26.59 -16.24
C VAL A 97 12.84 -25.68 -15.51
N ALA A 98 13.80 -26.24 -14.76
CA ALA A 98 14.84 -25.46 -14.09
C ALA A 98 15.86 -24.83 -15.07
N LEU A 99 16.14 -25.51 -16.19
CA LEU A 99 17.08 -25.05 -17.23
C LEU A 99 16.49 -24.03 -18.21
N LEU A 100 15.17 -24.01 -18.34
CA LEU A 100 14.44 -23.12 -19.25
C LEU A 100 13.54 -22.18 -18.45
N PRO A 101 14.08 -21.27 -17.62
CA PRO A 101 13.27 -20.39 -16.77
C PRO A 101 12.40 -19.41 -17.59
N LEU A 102 11.37 -18.86 -16.96
CA LEU A 102 10.62 -17.74 -17.54
C LEU A 102 11.50 -16.48 -17.61
N PRO A 103 11.33 -15.62 -18.64
CA PRO A 103 12.07 -14.36 -18.72
C PRO A 103 11.80 -13.44 -17.52
N SER A 104 10.53 -13.24 -17.17
CA SER A 104 10.09 -12.49 -16.00
C SER A 104 8.88 -13.17 -15.34
N ARG A 105 8.34 -12.56 -14.28
CA ARG A 105 7.15 -13.07 -13.57
C ARG A 105 5.85 -12.89 -14.35
N THR A 106 5.83 -11.93 -15.30
CA THR A 106 4.64 -11.58 -16.10
C THR A 106 4.72 -12.09 -17.54
N GLU A 107 5.92 -12.46 -18.01
CA GLU A 107 6.14 -12.98 -19.35
C GLU A 107 5.98 -14.51 -19.45
N SER A 108 5.52 -14.98 -20.60
CA SER A 108 5.36 -16.40 -20.90
C SER A 108 6.46 -16.90 -21.84
N SER A 109 6.81 -18.18 -21.74
CA SER A 109 7.76 -18.83 -22.66
C SER A 109 7.18 -20.15 -23.16
N ALA A 110 7.03 -20.29 -24.48
CA ALA A 110 6.51 -21.51 -25.08
C ALA A 110 7.37 -22.74 -24.74
N ALA A 111 8.69 -22.58 -24.75
CA ALA A 111 9.62 -23.65 -24.39
C ALA A 111 9.42 -24.09 -22.93
N HIS A 112 9.31 -23.13 -22.00
CA HIS A 112 9.03 -23.41 -20.59
C HIS A 112 7.68 -24.12 -20.41
N THR A 113 6.62 -23.60 -21.04
CA THR A 113 5.26 -24.16 -20.93
C THR A 113 5.21 -25.60 -21.42
N VAL A 114 5.90 -25.93 -22.51
CA VAL A 114 5.97 -27.30 -23.04
C VAL A 114 6.64 -28.24 -22.04
N VAL A 115 7.80 -27.88 -21.48
CA VAL A 115 8.50 -28.76 -20.53
C VAL A 115 7.79 -28.87 -19.18
N ALA A 116 7.16 -27.79 -18.71
CA ALA A 116 6.33 -27.81 -17.50
C ALA A 116 5.10 -28.71 -17.68
N THR A 117 4.39 -28.57 -18.80
CA THR A 117 3.23 -29.41 -19.15
C THR A 117 3.64 -30.88 -19.25
N ALA A 118 4.77 -31.17 -19.90
CA ALA A 118 5.31 -32.53 -19.99
C ALA A 118 5.61 -33.11 -18.60
N SER A 119 6.20 -32.33 -17.69
CA SER A 119 6.47 -32.75 -16.32
C SER A 119 5.20 -33.17 -15.58
N PHE A 120 4.18 -32.30 -15.56
CA PHE A 120 2.90 -32.60 -14.92
C PHE A 120 2.21 -33.84 -15.50
N LEU A 121 2.14 -33.96 -16.83
CA LEU A 121 1.49 -35.09 -17.50
C LEU A 121 2.21 -36.41 -17.20
N LEU A 122 3.54 -36.43 -17.25
CA LEU A 122 4.34 -37.63 -16.99
C LEU A 122 4.19 -38.08 -15.51
N LEU A 123 4.20 -37.13 -14.57
CA LEU A 123 3.99 -37.39 -13.14
C LEU A 123 2.54 -37.77 -12.79
N ALA A 124 1.56 -37.38 -13.61
CA ALA A 124 0.18 -37.85 -13.46
C ALA A 124 -0.04 -39.24 -14.08
N LEU A 125 0.67 -39.54 -15.18
CA LEU A 125 0.46 -40.75 -15.99
C LEU A 125 1.21 -41.98 -15.46
N TRP A 126 2.39 -41.80 -14.87
CA TRP A 126 3.22 -42.92 -14.42
C TRP A 126 2.51 -43.95 -13.50
N PRO A 127 1.54 -43.61 -12.62
CA PRO A 127 0.87 -44.59 -11.75
C PRO A 127 0.08 -45.64 -12.55
N VAL A 128 -0.56 -45.20 -13.63
CA VAL A 128 -1.37 -46.06 -14.51
C VAL A 128 -0.49 -47.16 -15.12
N PHE A 129 0.73 -46.78 -15.53
CA PHE A 129 1.70 -47.68 -16.16
C PHE A 129 2.60 -48.41 -15.17
N ALA A 130 2.74 -47.90 -13.94
CA ALA A 130 3.42 -48.58 -12.83
C ALA A 130 2.61 -49.78 -12.30
N ALA A 131 1.30 -49.80 -12.54
CA ALA A 131 0.37 -50.76 -11.98
C ALA A 131 0.72 -52.23 -12.31
N ARG A 132 0.72 -53.11 -11.30
CA ARG A 132 1.05 -54.54 -11.40
C ARG A 132 0.03 -55.39 -10.64
N ARG A 133 -0.51 -56.44 -11.27
CA ARG A 133 -1.53 -57.32 -10.64
C ARG A 133 -0.97 -58.09 -9.45
N ASP A 134 0.26 -58.59 -9.58
CA ASP A 134 0.95 -59.39 -8.56
C ASP A 134 1.91 -58.53 -7.70
N GLY A 135 1.59 -57.24 -7.56
CA GLY A 135 2.39 -56.27 -6.82
C GLY A 135 1.80 -55.90 -5.46
N PRO A 136 2.53 -55.07 -4.69
CA PRO A 136 2.02 -54.36 -3.52
C PRO A 136 0.64 -53.74 -3.77
N PRO A 137 -0.27 -53.70 -2.76
CA PRO A 137 -1.63 -53.18 -2.95
C PRO A 137 -1.71 -51.78 -3.55
N VAL A 138 -0.75 -50.90 -3.25
CA VAL A 138 -0.67 -49.53 -3.80
C VAL A 138 -0.42 -49.52 -5.32
N LEU A 139 0.26 -50.54 -5.84
CA LEU A 139 0.51 -50.75 -7.27
C LEU A 139 -0.58 -51.60 -7.94
N ALA A 140 -1.57 -52.11 -7.21
CA ALA A 140 -2.64 -52.89 -7.82
C ALA A 140 -3.41 -52.01 -8.84
N PRO A 141 -3.85 -52.56 -10.00
CA PRO A 141 -4.57 -51.77 -11.00
C PRO A 141 -5.81 -51.05 -10.47
N ARG A 142 -6.46 -51.63 -9.46
CA ARG A 142 -7.62 -51.05 -8.75
C ARG A 142 -7.31 -49.82 -7.89
N VAL A 143 -6.03 -49.54 -7.61
CA VAL A 143 -5.57 -48.36 -6.84
C VAL A 143 -4.82 -47.41 -7.75
N ALA A 144 -3.79 -47.90 -8.44
CA ALA A 144 -2.87 -47.05 -9.19
C ALA A 144 -3.52 -46.41 -10.44
N ARG A 145 -4.46 -47.08 -11.11
CA ARG A 145 -5.14 -46.50 -12.29
C ARG A 145 -6.16 -45.42 -11.93
N PRO A 146 -7.08 -45.63 -10.95
CA PRO A 146 -7.94 -44.54 -10.51
C PRO A 146 -7.15 -43.34 -9.98
N ALA A 147 -6.07 -43.57 -9.24
CA ALA A 147 -5.22 -42.49 -8.75
C ALA A 147 -4.58 -41.68 -9.88
N GLY A 148 -3.99 -42.35 -10.88
CA GLY A 148 -3.48 -41.64 -12.05
C GLY A 148 -4.57 -40.94 -12.85
N GLY A 149 -5.79 -41.49 -12.93
CA GLY A 149 -6.95 -40.80 -13.51
C GLY A 149 -7.31 -39.51 -12.77
N VAL A 150 -7.33 -39.53 -11.44
CA VAL A 150 -7.55 -38.34 -10.61
C VAL A 150 -6.43 -37.31 -10.81
N LEU A 151 -5.17 -37.74 -10.86
CA LEU A 151 -4.04 -36.84 -11.12
C LEU A 151 -4.10 -36.23 -12.53
N LEU A 152 -4.51 -37.01 -13.54
CA LEU A 152 -4.70 -36.50 -14.90
C LEU A 152 -5.82 -35.47 -14.98
N VAL A 153 -6.94 -35.68 -14.27
CA VAL A 153 -8.01 -34.69 -14.17
C VAL A 153 -7.52 -33.43 -13.46
N ALA A 154 -6.74 -33.58 -12.38
CA ALA A 154 -6.14 -32.45 -11.67
C ALA A 154 -5.18 -31.66 -12.59
N VAL A 155 -4.32 -32.34 -13.36
CA VAL A 155 -3.44 -31.69 -14.34
C VAL A 155 -4.23 -31.03 -15.47
N ALA A 156 -5.24 -31.70 -16.02
CA ALA A 156 -6.09 -31.13 -17.07
C ALA A 156 -6.82 -29.85 -16.61
N SER A 157 -7.17 -29.78 -15.31
CA SER A 157 -7.80 -28.58 -14.75
C SER A 157 -6.90 -27.34 -14.75
N LEU A 158 -5.58 -27.47 -14.86
CA LEU A 158 -4.67 -26.33 -15.01
C LEU A 158 -4.88 -25.59 -16.34
N ALA A 159 -5.19 -26.32 -17.42
CA ALA A 159 -5.48 -25.72 -18.71
C ALA A 159 -6.79 -24.93 -18.70
N VAL A 160 -7.79 -25.39 -17.93
CA VAL A 160 -9.09 -24.72 -17.77
C VAL A 160 -8.97 -23.49 -16.87
N GLY A 161 -8.10 -23.56 -15.86
CA GLY A 161 -7.82 -22.44 -14.94
C GLY A 161 -6.81 -21.42 -15.46
N ALA A 162 -6.27 -21.59 -16.67
CA ALA A 162 -5.28 -20.69 -17.25
C ALA A 162 -5.91 -19.30 -17.49
N GLY A 163 -5.48 -18.31 -16.70
CA GLY A 163 -6.01 -16.94 -16.74
C GLY A 163 -6.98 -16.59 -15.58
N GLY A 164 -7.27 -17.53 -14.68
CA GLY A 164 -8.05 -17.24 -13.47
C GLY A 164 -7.21 -16.59 -12.37
N GLY A 165 -7.81 -15.69 -11.58
CA GLY A 165 -7.16 -14.99 -10.46
C GLY A 165 -6.70 -15.86 -9.28
N THR A 166 -6.78 -17.19 -9.39
CA THR A 166 -6.29 -18.15 -8.38
C THR A 166 -5.39 -19.23 -8.99
N PHE A 167 -4.79 -18.96 -10.16
CA PHE A 167 -3.97 -19.92 -10.89
C PHE A 167 -2.78 -20.43 -10.06
N GLY A 168 -2.07 -19.54 -9.38
CA GLY A 168 -0.92 -19.88 -8.53
C GLY A 168 -1.24 -20.86 -7.40
N LEU A 169 -2.38 -20.69 -6.72
CA LEU A 169 -2.82 -21.62 -5.68
C LEU A 169 -3.17 -22.99 -6.30
N HIS A 170 -3.91 -22.97 -7.40
CA HIS A 170 -4.35 -24.18 -8.10
C HIS A 170 -3.16 -25.02 -8.61
N GLU A 171 -2.17 -24.37 -9.22
CA GLU A 171 -0.93 -25.02 -9.65
C GLU A 171 -0.18 -25.69 -8.50
N ARG A 172 -0.06 -25.03 -7.34
CA ARG A 172 0.58 -25.61 -6.15
C ARG A 172 -0.15 -26.83 -5.63
N VAL A 173 -1.48 -26.81 -5.61
CA VAL A 173 -2.28 -27.98 -5.21
C VAL A 173 -2.02 -29.15 -6.17
N VAL A 174 -2.05 -28.91 -7.48
CA VAL A 174 -1.79 -29.95 -8.47
C VAL A 174 -0.36 -30.47 -8.38
N ALA A 175 0.63 -29.59 -8.22
CA ALA A 175 2.04 -29.95 -8.04
C ALA A 175 2.29 -30.76 -6.76
N ALA A 176 1.64 -30.38 -5.66
CA ALA A 176 1.68 -31.14 -4.41
C ALA A 176 1.10 -32.55 -4.60
N LEU A 177 -0.03 -32.68 -5.29
CA LEU A 177 -0.64 -33.99 -5.55
C LEU A 177 0.25 -34.89 -6.42
N THR A 178 0.88 -34.34 -7.46
CA THR A 178 1.74 -35.12 -8.36
C THR A 178 3.06 -35.54 -7.68
N VAL A 179 3.67 -34.69 -6.84
CA VAL A 179 4.91 -35.04 -6.10
C VAL A 179 4.65 -35.97 -4.92
N LEU A 180 3.47 -35.92 -4.29
CA LEU A 180 3.11 -36.81 -3.18
C LEU A 180 2.89 -38.26 -3.62
N TRP A 181 2.44 -38.49 -4.85
CA TRP A 181 2.09 -39.84 -5.29
C TRP A 181 3.29 -40.82 -5.38
N PRO A 182 4.48 -40.42 -5.89
CA PRO A 182 5.72 -41.19 -5.72
C PRO A 182 6.01 -41.58 -4.28
N LEU A 183 5.81 -40.68 -3.32
CA LEU A 183 6.00 -40.95 -1.90
C LEU A 183 4.96 -41.95 -1.37
N ILE A 184 3.68 -41.80 -1.73
CA ILE A 184 2.61 -42.75 -1.39
C ILE A 184 2.93 -44.14 -1.93
N THR A 185 3.43 -44.22 -3.16
CA THR A 185 3.83 -45.48 -3.79
C THR A 185 5.03 -46.10 -3.07
N ALA A 186 6.11 -45.35 -2.85
CA ALA A 186 7.30 -45.83 -2.16
C ALA A 186 7.01 -46.30 -0.73
N THR A 187 6.23 -45.53 0.03
CA THR A 187 5.81 -45.90 1.39
C THR A 187 4.85 -47.09 1.38
N GLY A 188 3.93 -47.18 0.42
CA GLY A 188 3.04 -48.34 0.28
C GLY A 188 3.78 -49.64 -0.04
N VAL A 189 4.80 -49.58 -0.91
CA VAL A 189 5.69 -50.72 -1.20
C VAL A 189 6.51 -51.08 0.04
N TRP A 190 7.12 -50.09 0.70
CA TRP A 190 7.84 -50.25 1.97
C TRP A 190 6.97 -50.95 3.03
N TRP A 191 5.71 -50.55 3.14
CA TRP A 191 4.75 -51.13 4.07
C TRP A 191 4.38 -52.58 3.73
N SER A 192 4.21 -52.87 2.44
CA SER A 192 3.93 -54.23 1.95
C SER A 192 5.10 -55.18 2.14
N ALA A 193 6.34 -54.65 2.20
CA ALA A 193 7.55 -55.41 2.46
C ALA A 193 7.70 -55.85 3.93
N GLY A 194 6.77 -55.44 4.81
CA GLY A 194 6.78 -55.79 6.23
C GLY A 194 7.41 -54.72 7.13
N HIS A 195 7.95 -53.64 6.58
CA HIS A 195 8.52 -52.52 7.34
C HIS A 195 7.41 -51.58 7.85
N ARG A 196 6.55 -52.09 8.73
CA ARG A 196 5.46 -51.31 9.34
C ARG A 196 6.02 -50.39 10.44
N LEU A 197 5.59 -49.13 10.44
CA LEU A 197 5.81 -48.21 11.57
C LEU A 197 5.07 -48.74 12.82
N GLY A 198 5.82 -49.37 13.72
CA GLY A 198 5.40 -49.80 15.05
C GLY A 198 4.17 -50.72 15.15
N SER A 199 3.63 -50.82 16.37
CA SER A 199 2.50 -51.70 16.69
C SER A 199 1.20 -51.25 16.00
N HIS A 200 0.19 -52.13 15.97
CA HIS A 200 -1.15 -51.78 15.47
C HIS A 200 -1.75 -50.56 16.21
N ARG A 201 -1.47 -50.45 17.51
CA ARG A 201 -1.90 -49.31 18.34
C ARG A 201 -1.24 -48.01 17.91
N LEU A 202 0.07 -48.03 17.63
CA LEU A 202 0.80 -46.84 17.16
C LEU A 202 0.25 -46.34 15.82
N ARG A 203 -0.07 -47.24 14.89
CA ARG A 203 -0.64 -46.88 13.58
C ARG A 203 -2.04 -46.26 13.70
N HIS A 204 -2.85 -46.78 14.62
CA HIS A 204 -4.15 -46.19 14.92
C HIS A 204 -4.00 -44.80 15.55
N ALA A 205 -3.07 -44.64 16.50
CA ALA A 205 -2.78 -43.34 17.10
C ALA A 205 -2.30 -42.32 16.06
N LEU A 206 -1.35 -42.70 15.20
CA LEU A 206 -0.87 -41.85 14.11
C LEU A 206 -1.99 -41.50 13.11
N GLY A 207 -2.88 -42.46 12.81
CA GLY A 207 -4.05 -42.22 11.97
C GLY A 207 -5.01 -41.21 12.58
N VAL A 208 -5.26 -41.29 13.90
CA VAL A 208 -6.07 -40.30 14.63
C VAL A 208 -5.40 -38.93 14.62
N VAL A 209 -4.08 -38.86 14.85
CA VAL A 209 -3.32 -37.59 14.80
C VAL A 209 -3.40 -36.95 13.42
N LEU A 210 -3.18 -37.72 12.34
CA LEU A 210 -3.30 -37.22 10.97
C LEU A 210 -4.71 -36.76 10.65
N LEU A 211 -5.73 -37.51 11.09
CA LEU A 211 -7.12 -37.14 10.88
C LEU A 211 -7.51 -35.89 11.69
N THR A 212 -6.92 -35.70 12.88
CA THR A 212 -7.09 -34.50 13.70
C THR A 212 -6.48 -33.30 13.00
N ALA A 213 -5.23 -33.41 12.51
CA ALA A 213 -4.57 -32.35 11.75
C ALA A 213 -5.35 -31.98 10.48
N ALA A 214 -5.84 -32.97 9.73
CA ALA A 214 -6.70 -32.74 8.57
C ALA A 214 -8.02 -32.06 8.97
N GLY A 215 -8.61 -32.44 10.11
CA GLY A 215 -9.80 -31.82 10.68
C GLY A 215 -9.57 -30.34 11.05
N ILE A 216 -8.45 -30.02 11.68
CA ILE A 216 -8.07 -28.63 11.98
C ILE A 216 -7.94 -27.83 10.68
N GLY A 217 -7.21 -28.33 9.69
CA GLY A 217 -7.05 -27.65 8.39
C GLY A 217 -8.39 -27.42 7.68
N ALA A 218 -9.27 -28.43 7.64
CA ALA A 218 -10.59 -28.31 7.03
C ALA A 218 -11.50 -27.35 7.82
N GLY A 219 -11.41 -27.33 9.15
CA GLY A 219 -12.12 -26.39 10.01
C GLY A 219 -11.70 -24.95 9.77
N LEU A 220 -10.39 -24.68 9.70
CA LEU A 220 -9.84 -23.36 9.36
C LEU A 220 -10.35 -22.91 7.98
N GLY A 221 -10.21 -23.76 6.96
CA GLY A 221 -10.69 -23.47 5.61
C GLY A 221 -12.19 -23.19 5.55
N ALA A 222 -13.02 -23.88 6.34
CA ALA A 222 -14.45 -23.60 6.42
C ALA A 222 -14.75 -22.20 6.99
N THR A 223 -14.01 -21.75 7.99
CA THR A 223 -14.17 -20.38 8.52
C THR A 223 -13.68 -19.31 7.55
N SER A 224 -12.71 -19.61 6.69
CA SER A 224 -12.26 -18.70 5.63
C SER A 224 -13.27 -18.63 4.47
N LEU A 225 -13.87 -19.76 4.09
CA LEU A 225 -14.88 -19.83 3.02
C LEU A 225 -16.22 -19.23 3.42
N ALA A 226 -16.59 -19.36 4.69
CA ALA A 226 -17.79 -18.77 5.27
C ALA A 226 -17.40 -18.03 6.57
N PRO A 227 -16.99 -16.76 6.49
CA PRO A 227 -16.67 -15.98 7.68
C PRO A 227 -17.90 -15.80 8.59
N ALA A 228 -17.67 -15.71 9.89
CA ALA A 228 -18.68 -15.27 10.85
C ALA A 228 -18.87 -13.75 10.74
N THR A 229 -20.04 -13.24 11.08
CA THR A 229 -20.30 -11.80 11.12
C THR A 229 -20.48 -11.34 12.56
N ALA A 230 -19.72 -10.31 12.95
CA ALA A 230 -19.93 -9.57 14.19
C ALA A 230 -20.66 -8.27 13.83
N GLU A 231 -21.81 -8.02 14.44
CA GLU A 231 -22.62 -6.83 14.15
C GLU A 231 -22.79 -5.94 15.37
N THR A 232 -22.68 -4.64 15.12
CA THR A 232 -23.09 -3.56 16.02
C THR A 232 -24.11 -2.69 15.28
N ARG A 233 -24.59 -1.65 15.94
CA ARG A 233 -25.56 -0.69 15.42
C ARG A 233 -25.05 0.00 14.16
N ASN A 234 -23.77 0.39 14.15
CA ASN A 234 -23.18 1.22 13.10
C ASN A 234 -22.07 0.51 12.30
N TYR A 235 -21.55 -0.62 12.80
CA TYR A 235 -20.45 -1.36 12.19
C TYR A 235 -20.79 -2.84 12.08
N GLN A 236 -20.23 -3.49 11.07
CA GLN A 236 -20.21 -4.94 10.94
C GLN A 236 -18.78 -5.39 10.68
N ALA A 237 -18.40 -6.60 11.07
CA ALA A 237 -17.09 -7.14 10.75
C ALA A 237 -17.20 -8.61 10.38
N SER A 238 -16.46 -9.02 9.34
CA SER A 238 -16.30 -10.43 9.04
C SER A 238 -15.13 -11.00 9.85
N VAL A 239 -15.31 -12.17 10.47
CA VAL A 239 -14.35 -12.82 11.37
C VAL A 239 -14.08 -14.23 10.86
N SER A 240 -12.81 -14.56 10.64
CA SER A 240 -12.38 -15.90 10.23
C SER A 240 -11.09 -16.30 10.94
N LEU A 241 -10.78 -17.61 10.94
CA LEU A 241 -9.51 -18.12 11.45
C LEU A 241 -8.52 -18.27 10.30
N THR A 242 -7.26 -17.98 10.57
CA THR A 242 -6.14 -18.23 9.64
C THR A 242 -5.29 -19.41 10.10
N GLY A 243 -4.86 -20.21 9.15
CA GLY A 243 -3.95 -21.34 9.36
C GLY A 243 -2.48 -20.99 9.18
N ASP A 244 -2.13 -19.71 8.96
CA ASP A 244 -0.75 -19.28 8.88
C ASP A 244 -0.07 -19.39 10.27
N PRO A 245 0.95 -20.26 10.43
CA PRO A 245 1.65 -20.42 11.70
C PRO A 245 2.30 -19.14 12.22
N ARG A 246 2.61 -18.17 11.34
CA ARG A 246 3.22 -16.89 11.73
C ARG A 246 2.25 -15.97 12.44
N SER A 247 0.96 -16.12 12.15
CA SER A 247 -0.14 -15.40 12.79
C SER A 247 -0.69 -16.12 14.01
N ALA A 248 0.00 -17.16 14.51
CA ALA A 248 -0.46 -17.90 15.67
C ALA A 248 -0.49 -17.00 16.91
N GLY A 249 -1.66 -16.87 17.51
CA GLY A 249 -1.90 -15.95 18.62
C GLY A 249 -2.08 -14.49 18.21
N ASP A 250 -2.13 -14.18 16.91
CA ASP A 250 -2.38 -12.81 16.44
C ASP A 250 -3.83 -12.61 16.04
N LEU A 251 -4.39 -11.46 16.43
CA LEU A 251 -5.64 -10.93 15.89
C LEU A 251 -5.31 -9.75 14.99
N VAL A 252 -5.62 -9.88 13.70
CA VAL A 252 -5.39 -8.85 12.68
C VAL A 252 -6.73 -8.30 12.23
N ALA A 253 -6.95 -7.02 12.49
CA ALA A 253 -8.08 -6.26 11.95
C ALA A 253 -7.62 -5.46 10.73
N GLU A 254 -8.02 -5.90 9.54
CA GLU A 254 -7.62 -5.29 8.26
C GLU A 254 -8.59 -4.18 7.90
N THR A 255 -8.11 -2.94 7.89
CA THR A 255 -8.92 -1.78 7.54
C THR A 255 -8.38 -1.12 6.27
N THR A 256 -9.19 -0.27 5.65
CA THR A 256 -8.80 0.51 4.47
C THR A 256 -7.71 1.55 4.77
N PHE A 257 -7.41 1.83 6.05
CA PHE A 257 -6.47 2.87 6.48
C PHE A 257 -5.25 2.28 7.21
N GLY A 258 -5.03 0.97 7.10
CA GLY A 258 -3.99 0.22 7.80
C GLY A 258 -4.55 -0.91 8.65
N ASP A 259 -3.69 -1.88 8.96
CA ASP A 259 -4.02 -3.03 9.79
C ASP A 259 -3.79 -2.71 11.26
N VAL A 260 -4.66 -3.23 12.12
CA VAL A 260 -4.43 -3.30 13.56
C VAL A 260 -4.11 -4.73 13.95
N ARG A 261 -2.87 -4.98 14.41
CA ARG A 261 -2.39 -6.28 14.87
C ARG A 261 -2.28 -6.29 16.39
N LEU A 262 -2.95 -7.25 17.00
CA LEU A 262 -2.90 -7.55 18.43
C LEU A 262 -2.25 -8.91 18.60
N GLY A 263 -1.07 -8.96 19.23
CA GLY A 263 -0.40 -10.22 19.52
C GLY A 263 -0.69 -10.71 20.93
N PHE A 264 -1.07 -11.97 21.03
CA PHE A 264 -1.38 -12.68 22.26
C PHE A 264 -0.43 -13.83 22.49
N THR A 265 -0.08 -14.06 23.74
CA THR A 265 0.75 -15.21 24.13
C THR A 265 -0.05 -16.51 24.12
N GLY A 266 0.10 -17.31 23.08
CA GLY A 266 -0.53 -18.62 22.96
C GLY A 266 -0.29 -19.31 21.62
N VAL A 267 -0.97 -20.43 21.40
CA VAL A 267 -0.81 -21.30 20.21
C VAL A 267 -2.09 -21.44 19.39
N ALA A 268 -3.04 -20.53 19.61
CA ALA A 268 -4.28 -20.52 18.85
C ALA A 268 -4.04 -20.12 17.38
N PRO A 269 -4.88 -20.59 16.44
CA PRO A 269 -4.92 -20.04 15.10
C PRO A 269 -5.15 -18.52 15.15
N GLY A 270 -4.53 -17.78 14.23
CA GLY A 270 -4.74 -16.34 14.11
C GLY A 270 -6.20 -16.02 13.79
N VAL A 271 -6.64 -14.83 14.21
CA VAL A 271 -7.99 -14.32 13.94
C VAL A 271 -7.88 -13.17 12.96
N ARG A 272 -8.54 -13.29 11.80
CA ARG A 272 -8.66 -12.21 10.81
C ARG A 272 -10.00 -11.55 10.96
N VAL A 273 -10.01 -10.22 11.07
CA VAL A 273 -11.20 -9.39 11.20
C VAL A 273 -11.20 -8.35 10.09
N VAL A 274 -12.28 -8.25 9.29
CA VAL A 274 -12.43 -7.18 8.29
C VAL A 274 -13.64 -6.33 8.69
N PRO A 275 -13.42 -5.20 9.38
CA PRO A 275 -14.49 -4.27 9.72
C PRO A 275 -15.02 -3.52 8.49
N GLN A 276 -16.31 -3.24 8.51
CA GLN A 276 -17.07 -2.55 7.49
C GLN A 276 -18.08 -1.63 8.18
N VAL A 277 -18.38 -0.52 7.52
CA VAL A 277 -19.38 0.44 7.99
C VAL A 277 -20.75 0.04 7.46
N ARG A 278 -21.78 0.04 8.31
CA ARG A 278 -23.13 -0.31 7.88
C ARG A 278 -23.74 0.86 7.10
N ALA A 279 -24.55 0.53 6.10
CA ALA A 279 -25.22 1.49 5.22
C ALA A 279 -26.17 2.47 5.96
N ASN A 280 -26.53 2.19 7.21
CA ASN A 280 -27.37 3.06 8.04
C ASN A 280 -26.59 4.19 8.73
N ILE A 281 -25.25 4.21 8.66
CA ILE A 281 -24.46 5.27 9.31
C ILE A 281 -24.68 6.64 8.65
N THR A 282 -25.03 6.67 7.36
CA THR A 282 -25.34 7.89 6.61
C THR A 282 -26.60 8.58 7.15
N ASP A 283 -27.57 7.81 7.66
CA ASP A 283 -28.77 8.33 8.33
C ASP A 283 -28.47 8.87 9.74
N ALA A 284 -27.39 8.39 10.36
CA ALA A 284 -26.91 8.89 11.65
C ALA A 284 -26.05 10.15 11.48
N LEU A 285 -25.18 10.19 10.47
CA LEU A 285 -24.29 11.32 10.17
C LEU A 285 -25.02 12.53 9.57
N SER A 286 -26.20 12.33 8.98
CA SER A 286 -27.04 13.41 8.45
C SER A 286 -27.85 14.16 9.52
N ARG A 287 -27.82 13.71 10.78
CA ARG A 287 -28.52 14.38 11.89
C ARG A 287 -27.63 15.47 12.50
N PRO A 288 -28.14 16.71 12.69
CA PRO A 288 -27.38 17.78 13.33
C PRO A 288 -26.98 17.40 14.77
N GLY A 289 -25.70 17.60 15.14
CA GLY A 289 -25.22 17.45 16.53
C GLY A 289 -24.70 16.07 16.94
N VAL A 290 -24.51 15.13 16.01
CA VAL A 290 -23.93 13.81 16.31
C VAL A 290 -22.41 13.94 16.50
N SER A 291 -21.96 13.66 17.72
CA SER A 291 -20.53 13.65 18.06
C SER A 291 -19.90 12.29 17.73
N LEU A 292 -18.61 12.26 17.38
CA LEU A 292 -17.83 11.03 17.15
C LEU A 292 -17.91 10.04 18.32
N ALA A 293 -18.12 10.52 19.55
CA ALA A 293 -18.31 9.69 20.73
C ALA A 293 -19.62 8.89 20.70
N SER A 294 -20.68 9.43 20.09
CA SER A 294 -21.99 8.76 19.97
C SER A 294 -22.05 7.66 18.91
N LEU A 295 -21.03 7.59 18.04
CA LEU A 295 -20.88 6.56 17.02
C LEU A 295 -20.07 5.35 17.52
N ARG A 296 -19.32 5.49 18.63
CA ARG A 296 -18.54 4.40 19.22
C ARG A 296 -19.47 3.33 19.83
N PRO A 297 -19.26 2.03 19.55
CA PRO A 297 -20.02 0.95 20.16
C PRO A 297 -19.87 0.94 21.69
N GLY A 298 -20.97 0.66 22.40
CA GLY A 298 -20.92 0.48 23.85
C GLY A 298 -20.22 -0.84 24.26
N PRO A 299 -19.71 -0.96 25.50
CA PRO A 299 -19.05 -2.19 25.97
C PRO A 299 -19.93 -3.45 25.91
N GLU A 300 -21.21 -3.32 26.27
CA GLU A 300 -22.18 -4.44 26.25
C GLU A 300 -22.53 -4.89 24.82
N GLU A 301 -22.63 -3.92 23.91
CA GLU A 301 -22.89 -4.17 22.50
C GLU A 301 -21.70 -4.91 21.87
N LEU A 302 -20.47 -4.45 22.17
CA LEU A 302 -19.25 -5.10 21.70
C LEU A 302 -19.12 -6.53 22.25
N ASN A 303 -19.42 -6.74 23.53
CA ASN A 303 -19.36 -8.07 24.16
C ASN A 303 -20.38 -9.04 23.53
N THR A 304 -21.59 -8.57 23.23
CA THR A 304 -22.63 -9.37 22.57
C THR A 304 -22.21 -9.73 21.15
N ALA A 305 -21.66 -8.78 20.39
CA ALA A 305 -21.17 -8.99 19.03
C ALA A 305 -20.01 -10.00 18.99
N ILE A 306 -19.04 -9.86 19.91
CA ILE A 306 -17.89 -10.77 20.02
C ILE A 306 -18.35 -12.19 20.39
N ARG A 307 -19.25 -12.33 21.38
CA ARG A 307 -19.78 -13.63 21.78
C ARG A 307 -20.52 -14.31 20.64
N GLY A 308 -21.37 -13.57 19.93
CA GLY A 308 -22.10 -14.06 18.76
C GLY A 308 -21.14 -14.60 17.70
N ALA A 309 -20.19 -13.76 17.27
CA ALA A 309 -19.19 -14.15 16.28
C ALA A 309 -18.33 -15.34 16.73
N ALA A 310 -17.94 -15.42 18.01
CA ALA A 310 -17.14 -16.52 18.53
C ALA A 310 -17.86 -17.88 18.45
N VAL A 311 -19.14 -17.93 18.83
CA VAL A 311 -19.97 -19.14 18.69
C VAL A 311 -20.06 -19.57 17.24
N ASP A 312 -20.28 -18.59 16.37
CA ASP A 312 -20.42 -18.75 14.94
C ASP A 312 -19.14 -19.25 14.25
N VAL A 313 -17.98 -18.76 14.65
CA VAL A 313 -16.66 -19.25 14.20
C VAL A 313 -16.47 -20.70 14.63
N VAL A 314 -16.72 -21.02 15.91
CA VAL A 314 -16.56 -22.38 16.43
C VAL A 314 -17.51 -23.36 15.74
N ALA A 315 -18.75 -22.96 15.47
CA ALA A 315 -19.72 -23.79 14.77
C ALA A 315 -19.26 -24.11 13.33
N ARG A 316 -18.83 -23.10 12.57
CA ARG A 316 -18.34 -23.28 11.20
C ARG A 316 -17.05 -24.11 11.15
N PHE A 317 -16.13 -23.88 12.09
CA PHE A 317 -14.93 -24.69 12.25
C PHE A 317 -15.28 -26.16 12.53
N ALA A 318 -16.19 -26.42 13.49
CA ALA A 318 -16.60 -27.76 13.86
C ALA A 318 -17.24 -28.50 12.67
N LEU A 319 -18.07 -27.81 11.88
CA LEU A 319 -18.67 -28.36 10.65
C LEU A 319 -17.60 -28.71 9.60
N GLY A 320 -16.63 -27.83 9.36
CA GLY A 320 -15.51 -28.09 8.46
C GLY A 320 -14.65 -29.27 8.91
N ALA A 321 -14.35 -29.35 10.21
CA ALA A 321 -13.53 -30.40 10.80
C ALA A 321 -14.17 -31.80 10.71
N LEU A 322 -15.50 -31.92 10.51
CA LEU A 322 -16.17 -33.21 10.29
C LEU A 322 -15.82 -33.83 8.94
N LEU A 323 -15.54 -33.00 7.92
CA LEU A 323 -15.45 -33.43 6.52
C LEU A 323 -14.39 -34.52 6.28
N PRO A 324 -13.15 -34.42 6.81
CA PRO A 324 -12.15 -35.47 6.61
C PRO A 324 -12.56 -36.82 7.23
N GLY A 325 -13.17 -36.79 8.42
CA GLY A 325 -13.66 -37.99 9.09
C GLY A 325 -14.77 -38.67 8.28
N LEU A 326 -15.75 -37.89 7.80
CA LEU A 326 -16.81 -38.38 6.93
C LEU A 326 -16.25 -38.93 5.62
N ALA A 327 -15.30 -38.24 4.99
CA ALA A 327 -14.67 -38.68 3.76
C ALA A 327 -13.97 -40.04 3.94
N VAL A 328 -13.25 -40.25 5.05
CA VAL A 328 -12.61 -41.54 5.38
C VAL A 328 -13.65 -42.65 5.58
N LEU A 329 -14.75 -42.37 6.28
CA LEU A 329 -15.81 -43.35 6.51
C LEU A 329 -16.56 -43.72 5.23
N VAL A 330 -16.87 -42.73 4.38
CA VAL A 330 -17.53 -42.93 3.09
C VAL A 330 -16.62 -43.69 2.13
N THR A 331 -15.37 -43.27 1.96
CA THR A 331 -14.41 -43.97 1.09
C THR A 331 -14.16 -45.40 1.55
N TRP A 332 -14.04 -45.64 2.85
CA TRP A 332 -13.94 -47.00 3.39
C TRP A 332 -15.17 -47.83 3.02
N SER A 333 -16.38 -47.28 3.22
CA SER A 333 -17.64 -47.97 2.99
C SER A 333 -17.84 -48.32 1.51
N VAL A 334 -17.54 -47.38 0.62
CA VAL A 334 -17.62 -47.56 -0.83
C VAL A 334 -16.56 -48.54 -1.33
N ALA A 335 -15.30 -48.39 -0.90
CA ALA A 335 -14.20 -49.24 -1.36
C ALA A 335 -14.31 -50.69 -0.85
N ARG A 336 -14.83 -50.90 0.37
CA ARG A 336 -15.01 -52.23 0.97
C ARG A 336 -16.40 -52.81 0.78
N ARG A 337 -17.36 -52.01 0.28
CA ARG A 337 -18.80 -52.34 0.16
C ARG A 337 -19.40 -52.90 1.46
N ARG A 338 -19.00 -52.34 2.61
CA ARG A 338 -19.43 -52.78 3.96
C ARG A 338 -19.60 -51.57 4.89
N ARG A 339 -20.13 -51.76 6.10
CA ARG A 339 -20.20 -50.72 7.14
C ARG A 339 -18.87 -50.55 7.89
N PRO A 340 -18.45 -49.31 8.20
CA PRO A 340 -17.15 -49.05 8.81
C PRO A 340 -17.07 -49.69 10.19
N PRO A 341 -15.91 -50.25 10.59
CA PRO A 341 -15.75 -50.87 11.88
C PRO A 341 -15.90 -49.81 12.98
N ARG A 342 -16.46 -50.19 14.13
CA ARG A 342 -16.68 -49.28 15.28
C ARG A 342 -15.41 -48.55 15.71
N ALA A 343 -14.25 -49.21 15.60
CA ALA A 343 -12.96 -48.59 15.90
C ALA A 343 -12.60 -47.43 14.95
N LEU A 344 -12.98 -47.49 13.67
CA LEU A 344 -12.73 -46.42 12.71
C LEU A 344 -13.68 -45.25 12.94
N VAL A 345 -14.95 -45.53 13.25
CA VAL A 345 -15.93 -44.51 13.66
C VAL A 345 -15.47 -43.82 14.93
N GLY A 346 -15.07 -44.59 15.95
CA GLY A 346 -14.53 -44.05 17.20
C GLY A 346 -13.27 -43.20 17.00
N ALA A 347 -12.37 -43.62 16.11
CA ALA A 347 -11.19 -42.83 15.73
C ALA A 347 -11.55 -41.51 15.03
N ALA A 348 -12.54 -41.52 14.14
CA ALA A 348 -13.01 -40.32 13.46
C ALA A 348 -13.70 -39.34 14.42
N VAL A 349 -14.55 -39.85 15.32
CA VAL A 349 -15.19 -39.04 16.36
C VAL A 349 -14.14 -38.46 17.31
N ALA A 350 -13.19 -39.27 17.78
CA ALA A 350 -12.12 -38.79 18.66
C ALA A 350 -11.27 -37.70 17.98
N ALA A 351 -10.88 -37.89 16.72
CA ALA A 351 -10.12 -36.91 15.97
C ALA A 351 -10.89 -35.58 15.82
N TRP A 352 -12.18 -35.66 15.48
CA TRP A 352 -13.05 -34.48 15.39
C TRP A 352 -13.18 -33.76 16.73
N THR A 353 -13.48 -34.51 17.81
CA THR A 353 -13.61 -33.95 19.16
C THR A 353 -12.32 -33.27 19.62
N VAL A 354 -11.16 -33.88 19.39
CA VAL A 354 -9.86 -33.30 19.73
C VAL A 354 -9.58 -32.05 18.88
N ALA A 355 -9.86 -32.09 17.57
CA ALA A 355 -9.68 -30.93 16.69
C ALA A 355 -10.55 -29.76 17.14
N THR A 356 -11.84 -29.98 17.41
CA THR A 356 -12.78 -28.93 17.81
C THR A 356 -12.51 -28.44 19.22
N LEU A 357 -12.55 -29.30 20.24
CA LEU A 357 -12.35 -28.87 21.63
C LEU A 357 -10.94 -28.33 21.87
N GLY A 358 -9.94 -28.95 21.25
CA GLY A 358 -8.55 -28.49 21.34
C GLY A 358 -8.38 -27.09 20.77
N THR A 359 -8.90 -26.84 19.57
CA THR A 359 -8.82 -25.51 18.94
C THR A 359 -9.64 -24.46 19.69
N THR A 360 -10.87 -24.80 20.11
CA THR A 360 -11.70 -23.90 20.92
C THR A 360 -11.04 -23.55 22.26
N ALA A 361 -10.44 -24.53 22.94
CA ALA A 361 -9.69 -24.29 24.16
C ALA A 361 -8.44 -23.42 23.90
N ALA A 362 -7.72 -23.65 22.81
CA ALA A 362 -6.58 -22.82 22.40
C ALA A 362 -7.02 -21.35 22.19
N ILE A 363 -8.10 -21.12 21.45
CA ILE A 363 -8.68 -19.79 21.19
C ILE A 363 -9.09 -19.13 22.53
N TYR A 364 -9.86 -19.82 23.36
CA TYR A 364 -10.35 -19.29 24.63
C TYR A 364 -9.22 -18.94 25.63
N THR A 365 -8.14 -19.70 25.61
CA THR A 365 -6.99 -19.47 26.50
C THR A 365 -6.01 -18.44 25.95
N THR A 366 -5.91 -18.30 24.62
CA THR A 366 -4.97 -17.37 23.97
C THR A 366 -5.52 -15.95 23.93
N TYR A 367 -6.76 -15.77 23.47
CA TYR A 367 -7.40 -14.46 23.30
C TYR A 367 -8.04 -13.96 24.59
N GLN A 368 -7.22 -13.84 25.63
CA GLN A 368 -7.60 -13.20 26.89
C GLN A 368 -6.94 -11.84 27.03
N PRO A 369 -7.62 -10.84 27.64
CA PRO A 369 -7.03 -9.52 27.87
C PRO A 369 -5.70 -9.58 28.62
N SER A 370 -5.55 -10.50 29.58
CA SER A 370 -4.32 -10.69 30.37
C SER A 370 -3.13 -11.24 29.58
N ARG A 371 -3.35 -11.74 28.36
CA ARG A 371 -2.31 -12.35 27.50
C ARG A 371 -1.94 -11.49 26.30
N GLN A 372 -2.60 -10.35 26.12
CA GLN A 372 -2.30 -9.38 25.08
C GLN A 372 -0.97 -8.69 25.43
N GLY A 373 0.05 -8.95 24.61
CA GLY A 373 1.41 -8.47 24.86
C GLY A 373 1.85 -7.40 23.87
N THR A 374 1.33 -7.44 22.64
CA THR A 374 1.72 -6.49 21.59
C THR A 374 0.50 -5.86 20.95
N PHE A 375 0.65 -4.59 20.60
CA PHE A 375 -0.31 -3.82 19.83
C PHE A 375 0.49 -3.08 18.75
N GLN A 376 0.14 -3.27 17.49
CA GLN A 376 0.75 -2.59 16.36
C GLN A 376 -0.36 -2.12 15.42
N ALA A 377 -0.27 -0.89 14.96
CA ALA A 377 -1.12 -0.38 13.89
C ALA A 377 -0.20 0.06 12.74
N THR A 378 -0.55 -0.30 11.51
CA THR A 378 0.22 0.05 10.31
C THR A 378 -0.40 1.25 9.60
N GLU A 379 0.35 1.80 8.64
CA GLU A 379 -0.10 2.86 7.73
C GLU A 379 -0.70 4.08 8.48
N VAL A 380 -1.79 4.65 7.95
CA VAL A 380 -2.42 5.88 8.45
C VAL A 380 -2.94 5.69 9.88
N LEU A 381 -3.51 4.53 10.22
CA LEU A 381 -3.96 4.20 11.58
C LEU A 381 -2.81 4.17 12.60
N GLY A 382 -1.68 3.57 12.22
CA GLY A 382 -0.47 3.54 13.03
C GLY A 382 0.11 4.92 13.29
N THR A 383 0.07 5.78 12.28
CA THR A 383 0.53 7.17 12.35
C THR A 383 -0.42 8.04 13.17
N LEU A 384 -1.73 7.93 12.96
CA LEU A 384 -2.74 8.67 13.73
C LEU A 384 -2.72 8.30 15.22
N GLN A 385 -2.60 7.02 15.55
CA GLN A 385 -2.65 6.59 16.95
C GLN A 385 -1.38 6.95 17.73
N ARG A 386 -0.20 6.86 17.10
CA ARG A 386 1.07 7.31 17.71
C ARG A 386 1.12 8.83 17.90
N ASN A 387 0.41 9.57 17.04
CA ASN A 387 0.48 11.03 16.99
C ASN A 387 -0.82 11.72 17.43
N GLN A 388 -1.75 10.99 18.07
CA GLN A 388 -3.01 11.56 18.59
C GLN A 388 -2.77 12.72 19.58
N GLY A 389 -1.63 12.73 20.28
CA GLY A 389 -1.20 13.85 21.12
C GLY A 389 -0.50 14.99 20.36
N LEU A 390 0.14 14.71 19.22
CA LEU A 390 0.82 15.72 18.39
C LEU A 390 -0.18 16.57 17.60
N LEU A 391 -1.22 15.96 17.02
CA LEU A 391 -2.19 16.67 16.19
C LEU A 391 -3.05 17.68 16.97
N GLY A 392 -3.30 17.46 18.26
CA GLY A 392 -3.98 18.42 19.13
C GLY A 392 -3.08 19.57 19.61
N ASP A 393 -1.76 19.36 19.64
CA ASP A 393 -0.79 20.29 20.23
C ASP A 393 -0.04 21.14 19.17
N VAL A 394 -0.06 20.80 17.89
CA VAL A 394 0.66 21.53 16.82
C VAL A 394 0.23 23.00 16.74
N GLU A 395 -1.06 23.31 16.81
CA GLU A 395 -1.55 24.70 16.81
C GLU A 395 -1.08 25.46 18.07
N THR A 396 -1.12 24.79 19.23
CA THR A 396 -0.65 25.35 20.50
C THR A 396 0.85 25.60 20.51
N ARG A 397 1.65 24.71 19.92
CA ARG A 397 3.11 24.83 19.83
C ARG A 397 3.55 25.86 18.78
N ALA A 398 2.87 25.91 17.63
CA ALA A 398 3.10 26.95 16.62
C ALA A 398 2.83 28.35 17.20
N ALA A 399 1.80 28.50 18.03
CA ALA A 399 1.51 29.76 18.74
C ALA A 399 2.59 30.14 19.79
N GLN A 400 3.33 29.19 20.34
CA GLN A 400 4.42 29.44 21.29
C GLN A 400 5.71 29.94 20.61
N VAL A 401 5.83 29.79 19.28
CA VAL A 401 6.99 30.28 18.50
C VAL A 401 6.87 31.78 18.15
N THR A 402 5.65 32.34 18.19
CA THR A 402 5.35 33.74 17.86
C THR A 402 6.25 34.78 18.56
N PRO A 403 6.56 34.71 19.87
CA PRO A 403 7.42 35.69 20.53
C PRO A 403 8.88 35.64 20.06
N TYR A 404 9.38 34.45 19.70
CA TYR A 404 10.74 34.27 19.19
C TYR A 404 10.91 34.88 17.79
N LEU A 405 9.91 34.66 16.91
CA LEU A 405 9.85 35.28 15.60
C LEU A 405 9.83 36.80 15.68
N ARG A 406 8.97 37.38 16.53
CA ARG A 406 8.88 38.83 16.69
C ARG A 406 10.23 39.47 16.99
N ASN A 407 10.98 38.89 17.93
CA ASN A 407 12.29 39.41 18.31
C ASN A 407 13.33 39.28 17.17
N LEU A 408 13.26 38.21 16.39
CA LEU A 408 14.20 37.99 15.29
C LEU A 408 13.86 38.82 14.05
N LEU A 409 12.58 38.95 13.69
CA LEU A 409 12.14 39.84 12.61
C LEU A 409 12.54 41.27 12.94
N ALA A 410 12.30 41.75 14.18
CA ALA A 410 12.75 43.06 14.63
C ALA A 410 14.27 43.24 14.54
N LEU A 411 15.06 42.22 14.90
CA LEU A 411 16.52 42.25 14.76
C LEU A 411 16.97 42.26 13.30
N SER A 412 16.34 41.46 12.43
CA SER A 412 16.58 41.42 10.99
C SER A 412 16.34 42.80 10.38
N THR A 413 15.17 43.41 10.64
CA THR A 413 14.84 44.76 10.18
C THR A 413 15.84 45.80 10.68
N ALA A 414 16.27 45.72 11.94
CA ALA A 414 17.26 46.65 12.50
C ALA A 414 18.67 46.48 11.88
N LEU A 415 19.08 45.25 11.53
CA LEU A 415 20.34 44.98 10.85
C LEU A 415 20.29 45.39 9.37
N GLN A 416 19.15 45.16 8.71
CA GLN A 416 18.87 45.61 7.34
C GLN A 416 19.03 47.13 7.22
N GLN A 417 18.39 47.89 8.13
CA GLN A 417 18.50 49.35 8.18
C GLN A 417 19.94 49.84 8.39
N LYS A 418 20.82 49.03 9.00
CA LYS A 418 22.19 49.44 9.32
C LYS A 418 23.22 49.12 8.23
N TYR A 419 23.06 48.01 7.51
CA TYR A 419 24.11 47.50 6.61
C TYR A 419 23.74 47.48 5.12
N ALA A 420 22.47 47.69 4.78
CA ALA A 420 21.99 47.60 3.41
C ALA A 420 21.82 48.99 2.77
N ALA A 421 22.89 49.78 2.75
CA ALA A 421 22.89 51.12 2.17
C ALA A 421 22.82 51.08 0.63
N GLY A 422 21.86 51.78 0.02
CA GLY A 422 21.94 52.25 -1.37
C GLY A 422 20.75 51.97 -2.31
N SER A 423 19.90 50.99 -2.02
CA SER A 423 18.66 50.71 -2.80
C SER A 423 17.51 50.13 -1.98
N LEU A 424 17.73 49.86 -0.69
CA LEU A 424 16.75 49.35 0.28
C LEU A 424 16.13 50.44 1.16
N GLU A 425 16.52 51.71 0.96
CA GLU A 425 16.01 52.89 1.69
C GLU A 425 14.79 53.56 1.01
N ALA A 426 14.39 53.12 -0.19
CA ALA A 426 13.21 53.65 -0.85
C ALA A 426 11.94 53.10 -0.18
N ASP A 427 10.96 53.97 0.08
CA ASP A 427 9.66 53.56 0.61
C ASP A 427 9.06 52.46 -0.31
N PRO A 428 8.76 51.26 0.22
CA PRO A 428 8.28 50.16 -0.58
C PRO A 428 6.90 50.50 -1.15
N ALA A 429 6.68 50.22 -2.43
CA ALA A 429 5.36 50.37 -3.04
C ALA A 429 4.45 49.18 -2.74
N LEU A 430 5.02 47.98 -2.60
CA LEU A 430 4.30 46.75 -2.28
C LEU A 430 5.22 45.74 -1.59
N ARG A 431 4.75 45.13 -0.49
CA ARG A 431 5.41 43.99 0.18
C ARG A 431 4.53 42.76 0.04
N VAL A 432 5.06 41.74 -0.64
CA VAL A 432 4.35 40.49 -0.93
C VAL A 432 4.98 39.35 -0.14
N LEU A 433 4.16 38.63 0.62
CA LEU A 433 4.55 37.36 1.22
C LEU A 433 4.24 36.23 0.23
N PHE A 434 5.27 35.55 -0.26
CA PHE A 434 5.14 34.38 -1.11
C PHE A 434 5.32 33.09 -0.30
N VAL A 435 4.32 32.23 -0.38
CA VAL A 435 4.25 30.93 0.31
C VAL A 435 3.77 29.86 -0.67
N SER A 436 4.01 28.61 -0.35
CA SER A 436 3.52 27.45 -1.09
C SER A 436 3.59 26.21 -0.20
N ASP A 437 2.94 25.13 -0.64
CA ASP A 437 3.09 23.78 -0.08
C ASP A 437 2.77 23.75 1.43
N VAL A 438 1.58 24.27 1.77
CA VAL A 438 1.05 24.32 3.14
C VAL A 438 0.64 22.92 3.63
N HIS A 439 0.14 22.06 2.72
CA HIS A 439 -0.17 20.65 2.97
C HIS A 439 -1.00 20.42 4.25
N GLY A 440 -2.07 21.20 4.42
CA GLY A 440 -2.98 21.07 5.58
C GLY A 440 -2.38 21.48 6.93
N GLY A 441 -1.16 22.03 6.96
CA GLY A 441 -0.56 22.59 8.19
C GLY A 441 -1.16 23.96 8.51
N ASN A 442 -2.07 24.02 9.50
CA ASN A 442 -2.70 25.28 9.91
C ASN A 442 -1.77 26.19 10.72
N GLN A 443 -0.79 26.79 10.05
CA GLN A 443 0.15 27.76 10.61
C GLN A 443 -0.25 29.22 10.28
N TYR A 444 -1.54 29.49 10.07
CA TYR A 444 -2.01 30.83 9.70
C TYR A 444 -1.90 31.86 10.83
N SER A 445 -1.85 31.43 12.09
CA SER A 445 -1.53 32.30 13.23
C SER A 445 -0.11 32.85 13.16
N LEU A 446 0.84 32.00 12.76
CA LEU A 446 2.21 32.36 12.45
C LEU A 446 2.27 33.29 11.23
N MET A 447 1.63 32.92 10.13
CA MET A 447 1.56 33.74 8.92
C MET A 447 0.99 35.13 9.20
N ARG A 448 -0.05 35.24 10.03
CA ARG A 448 -0.60 36.52 10.47
C ARG A 448 0.40 37.36 11.26
N THR A 449 1.24 36.72 12.08
CA THR A 449 2.34 37.43 12.76
C THR A 449 3.32 37.99 11.74
N ILE A 450 3.74 37.19 10.75
CA ILE A 450 4.62 37.64 9.67
C ILE A 450 3.99 38.81 8.93
N VAL A 451 2.71 38.72 8.57
CA VAL A 451 1.96 39.79 7.89
C VAL A 451 2.01 41.10 8.67
N GLN A 452 1.84 41.03 9.99
CA GLN A 452 1.83 42.21 10.87
C GLN A 452 3.23 42.80 11.07
N GLU A 453 4.22 41.97 11.41
CA GLU A 453 5.57 42.44 11.77
C GLU A 453 6.35 42.90 10.53
N GLU A 454 6.19 42.21 9.41
CA GLU A 454 6.83 42.58 8.14
C GLU A 454 5.98 43.53 7.30
N SER A 455 4.85 44.04 7.82
CA SER A 455 3.96 44.97 7.10
C SER A 455 3.64 44.50 5.67
N ILE A 456 3.20 43.26 5.54
CA ILE A 456 2.88 42.63 4.26
C ILE A 456 1.55 43.18 3.75
N ASP A 457 1.51 43.60 2.48
CA ASP A 457 0.31 44.13 1.82
C ASP A 457 -0.56 43.04 1.19
N LEU A 458 0.06 41.92 0.79
CA LEU A 458 -0.57 40.84 0.03
C LEU A 458 0.13 39.50 0.28
N VAL A 459 -0.65 38.42 0.36
CA VAL A 459 -0.11 37.05 0.32
C VAL A 459 -0.34 36.44 -1.06
N VAL A 460 0.68 35.80 -1.61
CA VAL A 460 0.59 34.98 -2.82
C VAL A 460 0.90 33.54 -2.42
N ASP A 461 -0.02 32.63 -2.70
CA ASP A 461 0.08 31.20 -2.42
C ASP A 461 0.19 30.41 -3.72
N GLY A 462 1.33 29.71 -3.85
CA GLY A 462 1.72 28.91 -5.00
C GLY A 462 1.04 27.54 -5.10
N GLY A 463 0.14 27.18 -4.19
CA GLY A 463 -0.64 25.94 -4.26
C GLY A 463 -0.13 24.83 -3.35
N ASP A 464 -0.75 23.65 -3.45
CA ASP A 464 -0.61 22.54 -2.50
C ASP A 464 -1.02 22.95 -1.08
N LEU A 465 -2.25 23.47 -1.01
CA LEU A 465 -2.89 23.93 0.22
C LEU A 465 -3.29 22.77 1.13
N VAL A 466 -3.81 21.70 0.54
CA VAL A 466 -4.25 20.46 1.20
C VAL A 466 -3.43 19.26 0.67
N ASN A 467 -3.47 18.10 1.34
CA ASN A 467 -2.71 16.91 0.94
C ASN A 467 -3.47 16.01 -0.04
N PHE A 468 -4.79 15.89 0.11
CA PHE A 468 -5.60 14.86 -0.54
C PHE A 468 -6.61 15.42 -1.55
N GLY A 469 -6.55 16.72 -1.85
CA GLY A 469 -7.43 17.37 -2.82
C GLY A 469 -8.86 17.58 -2.37
N THR A 470 -9.17 17.42 -1.08
CA THR A 470 -10.56 17.48 -0.59
C THR A 470 -10.85 18.72 0.24
N VAL A 471 -12.04 19.30 0.04
CA VAL A 471 -12.55 20.40 0.88
C VAL A 471 -12.73 19.97 2.34
N ALA A 472 -13.09 18.71 2.57
CA ALA A 472 -13.27 18.17 3.91
C ALA A 472 -11.98 18.23 4.73
N GLU A 473 -10.84 17.95 4.10
CA GLU A 473 -9.52 18.07 4.72
C GLU A 473 -9.23 19.52 5.12
N GLY A 474 -9.31 20.46 4.18
CA GLY A 474 -9.05 21.87 4.48
C GLY A 474 -9.99 22.44 5.56
N GLN A 475 -11.23 21.96 5.62
CA GLN A 475 -12.20 22.34 6.64
C GLN A 475 -11.85 21.73 8.01
N ALA A 476 -11.44 20.46 8.06
CA ALA A 476 -11.02 19.78 9.28
C ALA A 476 -9.73 20.38 9.86
N ALA A 477 -8.79 20.76 8.99
CA ALA A 477 -7.55 21.43 9.37
C ALA A 477 -7.74 22.91 9.74
N GLY A 478 -8.90 23.52 9.46
CA GLY A 478 -9.15 24.94 9.76
C GLY A 478 -8.45 25.92 8.80
N ILE A 479 -7.99 25.44 7.65
CA ILE A 479 -7.23 26.23 6.65
C ILE A 479 -8.03 27.43 6.15
N PHE A 480 -9.29 27.22 5.76
CA PHE A 480 -10.11 28.29 5.17
C PHE A 480 -10.39 29.44 6.16
N SER A 481 -10.60 29.12 7.44
CA SER A 481 -10.70 30.14 8.49
C SER A 481 -9.36 30.81 8.79
N GLY A 482 -8.26 30.06 8.68
CA GLY A 482 -6.90 30.59 8.80
C GLY A 482 -6.61 31.67 7.76
N ILE A 483 -6.88 31.39 6.48
CA ILE A 483 -6.73 32.34 5.37
C ILE A 483 -7.57 33.61 5.61
N GLN A 484 -8.84 33.43 6.00
CA GLN A 484 -9.73 34.55 6.29
C GLN A 484 -9.19 35.44 7.42
N SER A 485 -8.46 34.86 8.38
CA SER A 485 -7.95 35.57 9.55
C SER A 485 -6.75 36.50 9.27
N LEU A 486 -6.12 36.39 8.09
CA LEU A 486 -4.94 37.18 7.72
C LEU A 486 -5.25 38.67 7.54
N GLY A 487 -6.46 39.00 7.07
CA GLY A 487 -6.92 40.39 6.91
C GLY A 487 -6.32 41.16 5.74
N VAL A 488 -5.39 40.56 4.99
CA VAL A 488 -4.83 41.08 3.73
C VAL A 488 -5.33 40.24 2.54
N PRO A 489 -5.30 40.76 1.30
CA PRO A 489 -5.70 39.97 0.14
C PRO A 489 -4.79 38.74 -0.04
N TYR A 490 -5.36 37.67 -0.57
CA TYR A 490 -4.74 36.35 -0.71
C TYR A 490 -4.91 35.86 -2.15
N LEU A 491 -3.84 35.89 -2.93
CA LEU A 491 -3.85 35.39 -4.31
C LEU A 491 -3.49 33.91 -4.31
N PHE A 492 -4.26 33.11 -5.04
CA PHE A 492 -4.10 31.65 -5.04
C PHE A 492 -4.09 31.08 -6.46
N VAL A 493 -3.13 30.19 -6.70
CA VAL A 493 -3.17 29.17 -7.76
C VAL A 493 -3.20 27.80 -7.10
N ARG A 494 -3.91 26.85 -7.69
CA ARG A 494 -3.91 25.48 -7.15
C ARG A 494 -2.62 24.74 -7.54
N GLY A 495 -2.18 23.87 -6.63
CA GLY A 495 -1.17 22.85 -6.91
C GLY A 495 -1.79 21.51 -7.30
N ASN A 496 -0.96 20.48 -7.41
CA ASN A 496 -1.44 19.14 -7.77
C ASN A 496 -2.13 18.44 -6.60
N HIS A 497 -1.89 18.83 -5.35
CA HIS A 497 -2.59 18.25 -4.20
C HIS A 497 -3.95 18.89 -3.92
N ASP A 498 -4.36 19.92 -4.66
CA ASP A 498 -5.59 20.68 -4.42
C ASP A 498 -6.80 20.19 -5.24
N ALA A 499 -6.71 18.99 -5.81
CA ALA A 499 -7.78 18.35 -6.57
C ALA A 499 -7.65 16.83 -6.51
N THR A 500 -8.75 16.11 -6.71
CA THR A 500 -8.78 14.62 -6.76
C THR A 500 -8.87 14.05 -8.18
N SER A 501 -9.09 14.91 -9.18
CA SER A 501 -9.12 14.54 -10.59
C SER A 501 -8.80 15.76 -11.47
N ALA A 502 -8.53 15.54 -12.76
CA ALA A 502 -8.25 16.59 -13.74
C ALA A 502 -9.35 17.67 -13.82
N THR A 503 -10.62 17.30 -13.56
CA THR A 503 -11.78 18.20 -13.68
C THR A 503 -12.32 18.66 -12.33
N ASP A 504 -11.68 18.28 -11.23
CA ASP A 504 -12.15 18.64 -9.89
C ASP A 504 -11.77 20.08 -9.54
N THR A 505 -12.78 20.90 -9.26
CA THR A 505 -12.68 22.32 -8.89
C THR A 505 -13.14 22.61 -7.46
N ALA A 506 -13.45 21.59 -6.66
CA ALA A 506 -14.13 21.77 -5.37
C ALA A 506 -13.34 22.66 -4.39
N VAL A 507 -12.01 22.51 -4.33
CA VAL A 507 -11.14 23.35 -3.48
C VAL A 507 -11.15 24.81 -3.97
N LEU A 508 -11.04 25.04 -5.29
CA LEU A 508 -11.13 26.38 -5.87
C LEU A 508 -12.47 27.05 -5.58
N GLU A 509 -13.58 26.33 -5.77
CA GLU A 509 -14.92 26.83 -5.44
C GLU A 509 -15.07 27.19 -3.97
N ARG A 510 -14.44 26.42 -3.08
CA ARG A 510 -14.42 26.72 -1.64
C ARG A 510 -13.57 27.94 -1.31
N MET A 511 -12.42 28.09 -1.96
CA MET A 511 -11.51 29.22 -1.83
C MET A 511 -12.16 30.52 -2.32
N ALA A 512 -12.88 30.49 -3.45
CA ALA A 512 -13.60 31.63 -4.01
C ALA A 512 -14.68 32.22 -3.08
N ARG A 513 -15.14 31.46 -2.07
CA ARG A 513 -16.12 31.93 -1.07
C ARG A 513 -15.47 32.68 0.10
N ILE A 514 -14.15 32.72 0.18
CA ILE A 514 -13.41 33.40 1.25
C ILE A 514 -13.25 34.88 0.85
N PRO A 515 -13.70 35.85 1.65
CA PRO A 515 -13.79 37.25 1.22
C PRO A 515 -12.48 37.91 0.76
N ASN A 516 -11.35 37.54 1.35
CA ASN A 516 -10.04 38.10 1.01
C ASN A 516 -9.28 37.29 -0.05
N VAL A 517 -9.87 36.23 -0.62
CA VAL A 517 -9.22 35.38 -1.62
C VAL A 517 -9.54 35.83 -3.05
N THR A 518 -8.52 35.93 -3.89
CA THR A 518 -8.66 36.08 -5.34
C THR A 518 -7.93 34.93 -6.04
N LEU A 519 -8.69 34.14 -6.81
CA LEU A 519 -8.12 33.07 -7.63
C LEU A 519 -7.52 33.69 -8.90
N LEU A 520 -6.24 33.40 -9.18
CA LEU A 520 -5.59 33.86 -10.42
C LEU A 520 -6.10 33.09 -11.66
N GLN A 521 -6.56 31.86 -11.45
CA GLN A 521 -7.33 31.10 -12.43
C GLN A 521 -8.60 30.52 -11.78
N PRO A 522 -9.78 31.12 -12.04
CA PRO A 522 -11.08 30.64 -11.58
C PRO A 522 -11.48 29.26 -12.14
N PRO A 523 -12.43 28.55 -11.48
CA PRO A 523 -12.88 27.22 -11.92
C PRO A 523 -13.73 27.23 -13.20
N ASP A 524 -14.35 28.36 -13.55
CA ASP A 524 -15.09 28.58 -14.79
C ASP A 524 -14.19 28.83 -16.02
N GLY A 525 -12.87 28.81 -15.81
CA GLY A 525 -11.87 29.06 -16.83
C GLY A 525 -11.45 30.52 -16.89
N GLY A 526 -10.71 30.88 -17.95
CA GLY A 526 -10.06 32.18 -18.05
C GLY A 526 -8.96 32.40 -17.01
N TYR A 527 -8.54 33.64 -16.85
CA TYR A 527 -7.51 34.06 -15.91
C TYR A 527 -7.90 35.40 -15.29
N ARG A 528 -7.26 35.78 -14.19
CA ARG A 528 -7.41 37.10 -13.57
C ARG A 528 -6.05 37.73 -13.39
N GLU A 529 -5.93 38.96 -13.89
CA GLU A 529 -4.78 39.83 -13.66
C GLU A 529 -5.13 40.77 -12.52
N VAL A 530 -4.33 40.74 -11.46
CA VAL A 530 -4.53 41.52 -10.25
C VAL A 530 -3.50 42.64 -10.21
N THR A 531 -3.93 43.88 -9.98
CA THR A 531 -3.03 45.02 -9.79
C THR A 531 -3.12 45.51 -8.35
N VAL A 532 -1.98 45.57 -7.64
CA VAL A 532 -1.87 46.09 -6.26
C VAL A 532 -0.64 46.97 -6.16
N GLY A 533 -0.76 48.17 -5.59
CA GLY A 533 0.38 49.10 -5.50
C GLY A 533 0.94 49.55 -6.86
N GLY A 534 0.22 49.28 -7.96
CA GLY A 534 0.66 49.46 -9.33
C GLY A 534 1.38 48.24 -9.95
N VAL A 535 1.67 47.19 -9.17
CA VAL A 535 2.29 45.93 -9.61
C VAL A 535 1.23 44.97 -10.14
N THR A 536 1.45 44.39 -11.32
CA THR A 536 0.55 43.44 -11.99
C THR A 536 0.97 42.00 -11.72
N ILE A 537 0.02 41.18 -11.25
CA ILE A 537 0.22 39.79 -10.86
C ILE A 537 -0.80 38.92 -11.59
N ALA A 538 -0.32 37.91 -12.31
CA ALA A 538 -1.14 36.92 -13.00
C ALA A 538 -0.65 35.51 -12.69
N GLY A 539 -1.43 34.49 -13.02
CA GLY A 539 -1.02 33.12 -12.77
C GLY A 539 -2.01 32.09 -13.30
N PHE A 540 -1.63 30.83 -13.20
CA PHE A 540 -2.44 29.71 -13.65
C PHE A 540 -2.20 28.45 -12.82
N ASN A 541 -3.25 27.64 -12.75
CA ASN A 541 -3.40 26.43 -11.95
C ASN A 541 -2.58 25.26 -12.51
N ASP A 542 -2.11 24.39 -11.62
CA ASP A 542 -1.56 23.08 -12.01
C ASP A 542 -2.67 22.17 -12.55
N PRO A 543 -2.52 21.62 -13.78
CA PRO A 543 -3.51 20.70 -14.36
C PRO A 543 -3.51 19.31 -13.70
N ARG A 544 -2.52 18.98 -12.88
CA ARG A 544 -2.41 17.69 -12.18
C ARG A 544 -3.32 17.67 -10.94
N TRP A 545 -3.42 16.49 -10.33
CA TRP A 545 -4.28 16.23 -9.17
C TRP A 545 -3.66 15.14 -8.27
N PHE A 546 -4.18 15.01 -7.05
CA PHE A 546 -3.75 14.02 -6.07
C PHE A 546 -4.04 12.62 -6.58
N GLY A 547 -3.01 11.77 -6.66
CA GLY A 547 -3.09 10.43 -7.26
C GLY A 547 -2.81 10.37 -8.76
N ASP A 548 -2.44 11.48 -9.40
CA ASP A 548 -1.82 11.46 -10.73
C ASP A 548 -0.47 10.72 -10.68
N SER A 549 -0.07 10.09 -11.79
CA SER A 549 1.08 9.17 -11.87
C SER A 549 2.43 9.76 -11.51
N GLY A 550 2.53 11.09 -11.36
CA GLY A 550 3.78 11.84 -11.17
C GLY A 550 4.77 11.78 -12.35
N THR A 551 4.49 10.95 -13.37
CA THR A 551 5.33 10.78 -14.55
C THR A 551 5.03 11.86 -15.59
N GLY A 552 6.08 12.41 -16.19
CA GLY A 552 5.96 13.39 -17.29
C GLY A 552 5.42 14.77 -16.88
N SER A 553 5.57 15.20 -15.62
CA SER A 553 5.07 16.49 -15.10
C SER A 553 5.39 17.66 -16.03
N ARG A 554 6.64 17.79 -16.48
CA ARG A 554 7.06 18.83 -17.45
C ARG A 554 6.20 18.88 -18.71
N VAL A 555 5.85 17.72 -19.28
CA VAL A 555 5.01 17.64 -20.50
C VAL A 555 3.57 18.03 -20.18
N LYS A 556 3.06 17.62 -19.01
CA LYS A 556 1.69 17.93 -18.56
C LYS A 556 1.45 19.42 -18.33
N GLN A 557 2.49 20.20 -17.99
CA GLN A 557 2.39 21.66 -17.82
C GLN A 557 2.30 22.44 -19.14
N LEU A 558 2.82 21.90 -20.25
CA LEU A 558 2.93 22.64 -21.51
C LEU A 558 1.59 23.15 -22.07
N PRO A 559 0.49 22.38 -22.07
CA PRO A 559 -0.80 22.87 -22.56
C PRO A 559 -1.35 24.05 -21.73
N ALA A 560 -1.25 23.98 -20.40
CA ALA A 560 -1.70 25.05 -19.51
C ALA A 560 -0.86 26.33 -19.72
N LYS A 561 0.46 26.17 -19.81
CA LYS A 561 1.39 27.27 -20.14
C LYS A 561 1.06 27.91 -21.49
N ALA A 562 0.86 27.12 -22.54
CA ALA A 562 0.54 27.62 -23.87
C ALA A 562 -0.80 28.38 -23.88
N ALA A 563 -1.81 27.87 -23.18
CA ALA A 563 -3.11 28.53 -23.04
C ALA A 563 -2.99 29.88 -22.31
N PHE A 564 -2.15 29.97 -21.27
CA PHE A 564 -1.87 31.21 -20.57
C PHE A 564 -1.17 32.22 -21.49
N GLN A 565 -0.10 31.81 -22.18
CA GLN A 565 0.62 32.66 -23.14
C GLN A 565 -0.30 33.19 -24.24
N GLN A 566 -1.21 32.34 -24.74
CA GLN A 566 -2.17 32.75 -25.76
C GLN A 566 -3.18 33.78 -25.22
N ALA A 567 -3.69 33.60 -24.00
CA ALA A 567 -4.64 34.52 -23.38
C ALA A 567 -4.03 35.89 -23.04
N PHE A 568 -2.73 35.93 -22.73
CA PHE A 568 -1.99 37.16 -22.46
C PHE A 568 -1.28 37.76 -23.69
N SER A 569 -1.43 37.14 -24.86
CA SER A 569 -0.85 37.65 -26.11
C SER A 569 -1.40 39.04 -26.46
N GLY A 570 -0.50 39.99 -26.74
CA GLY A 570 -0.86 41.37 -27.06
C GLY A 570 -1.24 42.25 -25.87
N ARG A 571 -1.17 41.72 -24.64
CA ARG A 571 -1.29 42.49 -23.39
C ARG A 571 0.10 42.89 -22.87
N PRO A 572 0.21 43.92 -22.02
CA PRO A 572 1.45 44.19 -21.28
C PRO A 572 1.88 42.95 -20.48
N GLU A 573 3.18 42.71 -20.40
CA GLU A 573 3.71 41.60 -19.61
C GLU A 573 3.44 41.83 -18.11
N PRO A 574 2.91 40.84 -17.38
CA PRO A 574 2.75 40.94 -15.93
C PRO A 574 4.10 41.13 -15.23
N ASP A 575 4.13 41.88 -14.12
CA ASP A 575 5.34 41.97 -13.30
C ASP A 575 5.66 40.64 -12.63
N VAL A 576 4.61 39.94 -12.17
CA VAL A 576 4.73 38.66 -11.48
C VAL A 576 3.83 37.62 -12.16
N VAL A 577 4.40 36.47 -12.48
CA VAL A 577 3.62 35.30 -12.93
C VAL A 577 3.80 34.15 -11.96
N VAL A 578 2.69 33.57 -11.51
CA VAL A 578 2.64 32.51 -10.51
C VAL A 578 2.05 31.23 -11.11
N SER A 579 2.73 30.10 -10.91
CA SER A 579 2.14 28.78 -11.09
C SER A 579 2.80 27.81 -10.11
N HIS A 580 2.23 26.62 -9.92
CA HIS A 580 2.72 25.72 -8.88
C HIS A 580 4.08 25.09 -9.23
N GLU A 581 4.24 24.63 -10.48
CA GLU A 581 5.44 23.91 -10.90
C GLU A 581 6.53 24.76 -11.56
N PRO A 582 7.81 24.39 -11.40
CA PRO A 582 8.92 25.13 -12.00
C PRO A 582 8.85 25.17 -13.54
N TRP A 583 8.42 24.08 -14.17
CA TRP A 583 8.32 23.99 -15.64
C TRP A 583 7.11 24.72 -16.21
N ALA A 584 6.11 25.03 -15.39
CA ALA A 584 4.95 25.80 -15.81
C ALA A 584 5.37 27.25 -16.12
N VAL A 585 6.17 27.85 -15.24
CA VAL A 585 6.63 29.23 -15.39
C VAL A 585 7.93 29.39 -16.18
N GLU A 586 8.75 28.34 -16.30
CA GLU A 586 10.06 28.36 -16.99
C GLU A 586 9.96 29.00 -18.38
N GLY A 587 10.66 30.12 -18.62
CA GLY A 587 10.71 30.77 -19.93
C GLY A 587 9.45 31.57 -20.32
N LEU A 588 8.57 31.89 -19.36
CA LEU A 588 7.57 32.95 -19.54
C LEU A 588 8.22 34.33 -19.41
N SER A 589 7.67 35.32 -20.12
CA SER A 589 8.10 36.72 -19.98
C SER A 589 7.38 37.37 -18.80
N ALA A 590 8.13 37.71 -17.75
CA ALA A 590 7.67 38.47 -16.60
C ALA A 590 8.89 39.07 -15.87
N GLY A 591 8.66 40.05 -14.98
CA GLY A 591 9.71 40.54 -14.09
C GLY A 591 10.17 39.48 -13.10
N VAL A 592 9.22 38.75 -12.53
CA VAL A 592 9.42 37.70 -11.55
C VAL A 592 8.53 36.51 -11.87
N LEU A 593 9.09 35.29 -11.84
CA LEU A 593 8.38 34.04 -12.00
C LEU A 593 8.37 33.30 -10.66
N LEU A 594 7.20 32.89 -10.18
CA LEU A 594 7.04 32.27 -8.86
C LEU A 594 6.55 30.83 -9.00
N ASN A 595 7.20 29.90 -8.29
CA ASN A 595 6.74 28.53 -8.16
C ASN A 595 7.02 27.92 -6.78
N GLY A 596 6.32 26.81 -6.49
CA GLY A 596 6.52 25.94 -5.32
C GLY A 596 6.86 24.52 -5.76
N HIS A 597 6.11 23.53 -5.27
CA HIS A 597 6.11 22.10 -5.63
C HIS A 597 7.35 21.29 -5.19
N MET A 598 8.54 21.86 -5.37
CA MET A 598 9.80 21.11 -5.17
C MET A 598 10.19 20.97 -3.70
N HIS A 599 9.40 21.52 -2.77
CA HIS A 599 9.64 21.54 -1.32
C HIS A 599 11.05 22.03 -0.93
N SER A 600 11.69 22.80 -1.80
CA SER A 600 13.05 23.27 -1.66
C SER A 600 13.17 24.65 -2.26
N THR A 601 14.03 25.47 -1.66
CA THR A 601 14.24 26.85 -2.09
C THR A 601 15.24 26.90 -3.24
N ASP A 602 14.93 27.60 -4.34
CA ASP A 602 15.87 27.85 -5.45
C ASP A 602 15.68 29.27 -6.02
N LEU A 603 16.67 29.76 -6.78
CA LEU A 603 16.65 31.03 -7.49
C LEU A 603 17.41 30.91 -8.81
N GLU A 604 16.68 30.85 -9.92
CA GLU A 604 17.23 30.73 -11.27
C GLU A 604 16.82 31.92 -12.15
N GLY A 605 17.73 32.89 -12.34
CA GLY A 605 17.43 34.10 -13.11
C GLY A 605 16.34 34.94 -12.44
N ASN A 606 15.20 35.11 -13.11
CA ASN A 606 14.01 35.77 -12.56
C ASN A 606 13.00 34.78 -11.93
N ARG A 607 13.30 33.47 -11.89
CA ARG A 607 12.44 32.46 -11.26
C ARG A 607 12.82 32.22 -9.81
N ILE A 608 11.89 32.51 -8.91
CA ILE A 608 11.97 32.27 -7.48
C ILE A 608 11.14 31.03 -7.16
N GLN A 609 11.81 30.00 -6.66
CA GLN A 609 11.15 28.82 -6.11
C GLN A 609 11.15 28.90 -4.60
N VAL A 610 9.98 29.05 -4.00
CA VAL A 610 9.82 29.00 -2.54
C VAL A 610 9.84 27.54 -2.09
N GLY A 611 10.39 27.27 -0.91
CA GLY A 611 10.23 25.97 -0.28
C GLY A 611 8.82 25.83 0.30
N THR A 612 8.67 24.98 1.32
CA THR A 612 7.37 24.74 1.96
C THR A 612 7.17 25.67 3.14
N PHE A 613 5.98 26.27 3.27
CA PHE A 613 5.67 27.11 4.44
C PHE A 613 5.67 26.33 5.76
N THR A 614 5.30 25.05 5.71
CA THR A 614 5.01 24.23 6.90
C THR A 614 5.99 23.07 7.11
N GLY A 615 6.99 22.91 6.24
CA GLY A 615 7.87 21.74 6.24
C GLY A 615 7.30 20.53 5.49
N GLY A 616 6.26 20.74 4.68
CA GLY A 616 5.51 19.72 3.92
C GLY A 616 4.22 19.26 4.62
N GLY A 617 3.74 20.04 5.59
CA GLY A 617 2.56 19.73 6.40
C GLY A 617 2.86 18.79 7.56
N PRO A 618 1.87 18.54 8.45
CA PRO A 618 2.04 17.62 9.57
C PRO A 618 2.33 16.18 9.12
N LEU A 619 2.10 15.85 7.84
CA LEU A 619 2.25 14.50 7.30
C LEU A 619 3.59 14.25 6.59
N SER A 620 4.33 15.28 6.14
CA SER A 620 5.67 15.12 5.55
C SER A 620 6.70 14.61 6.55
N HIS A 621 6.57 14.98 7.83
CA HIS A 621 7.37 14.43 8.92
C HIS A 621 7.16 12.93 9.14
N PHE A 622 6.16 12.31 8.49
CA PHE A 622 5.83 10.89 8.61
C PHE A 622 6.07 10.09 7.31
N LEU A 623 6.52 10.76 6.23
CA LEU A 623 6.93 10.12 4.97
C LEU A 623 8.45 9.86 4.98
N ALA A 624 8.94 9.13 5.98
CA ALA A 624 10.29 8.61 6.00
C ALA A 624 10.26 7.16 6.48
N ASP A 625 10.16 6.22 5.55
CA ASP A 625 10.62 4.85 5.80
C ASP A 625 11.22 4.24 4.54
N GLN A 626 12.48 4.60 4.27
CA GLN A 626 13.49 3.69 3.75
C GLN A 626 14.87 4.09 4.33
N GLY A 627 15.15 3.57 5.52
CA GLY A 627 16.51 3.55 6.08
C GLY A 627 16.82 4.66 7.07
N GLY A 628 16.40 4.46 8.33
CA GLY A 628 17.28 4.61 9.50
C GLY A 628 18.04 5.90 9.76
N GLU A 629 17.68 7.03 9.15
CA GLU A 629 18.16 8.35 9.57
C GLU A 629 16.99 9.21 10.07
N GLU A 630 17.31 9.96 11.11
CA GLU A 630 16.49 10.82 11.94
C GLU A 630 15.45 11.65 11.14
N LEU A 631 14.30 11.90 11.77
CA LEU A 631 13.17 12.70 11.28
C LEU A 631 13.58 14.16 10.99
N VAL A 632 14.41 14.39 9.96
CA VAL A 632 14.76 15.74 9.52
C VAL A 632 13.62 16.22 8.62
N GLY A 633 12.62 16.87 9.21
CA GLY A 633 11.61 17.59 8.43
C GLY A 633 12.28 18.57 7.46
N GLN A 634 11.67 18.77 6.29
CA GLN A 634 12.15 19.81 5.36
C GLN A 634 12.07 21.17 6.07
N PRO A 635 13.08 22.04 5.94
CA PRO A 635 13.04 23.35 6.57
C PRO A 635 11.84 24.12 6.02
N SER A 636 11.04 24.67 6.93
CA SER A 636 9.98 25.61 6.58
C SER A 636 10.61 26.88 6.01
N SER A 637 9.96 27.49 5.04
CA SER A 637 10.46 28.69 4.37
C SER A 637 9.35 29.56 3.83
N PHE A 638 9.61 30.86 3.79
CA PHE A 638 8.79 31.83 3.07
C PHE A 638 9.68 32.96 2.54
N ASP A 639 9.16 33.64 1.52
CA ASP A 639 9.85 34.74 0.87
C ASP A 639 9.04 36.03 1.02
N VAL A 640 9.72 37.13 1.34
CA VAL A 640 9.17 38.49 1.32
C VAL A 640 9.77 39.22 0.14
N LEU A 641 8.93 39.52 -0.85
CA LEU A 641 9.27 40.29 -2.04
C LEU A 641 8.87 41.73 -1.82
N THR A 642 9.82 42.65 -1.98
CA THR A 642 9.56 44.09 -1.87
C THR A 642 9.70 44.72 -3.24
N PHE A 643 8.68 45.46 -3.68
CA PHE A 643 8.68 46.21 -4.93
C PHE A 643 8.89 47.69 -4.66
N GLY A 644 9.73 48.33 -5.47
CA GLY A 644 10.01 49.76 -5.43
C GLY A 644 8.95 50.60 -6.15
N THR A 645 9.10 51.92 -6.06
CA THR A 645 8.23 52.87 -6.77
C THR A 645 8.42 52.84 -8.29
N ASP A 646 9.46 52.17 -8.80
CA ASP A 646 9.69 51.91 -10.23
C ASP A 646 8.97 50.62 -10.72
N CYS A 647 8.12 50.02 -9.88
CA CYS A 647 7.37 48.79 -10.16
C CYS A 647 8.25 47.55 -10.40
N ARG A 648 9.51 47.58 -9.97
CA ARG A 648 10.44 46.44 -10.06
C ARG A 648 10.70 45.85 -8.69
N LEU A 649 11.15 44.60 -8.67
CA LEU A 649 11.58 43.95 -7.44
C LEU A 649 12.82 44.68 -6.90
N SER A 650 12.74 45.26 -5.71
CA SER A 650 13.86 45.93 -5.03
C SER A 650 14.65 44.95 -4.17
N SER A 651 13.96 44.02 -3.49
CA SER A 651 14.61 42.98 -2.70
C SER A 651 13.77 41.72 -2.54
N LEU A 652 14.46 40.59 -2.44
CA LEU A 652 13.93 39.30 -2.03
C LEU A 652 14.57 38.92 -0.69
N THR A 653 13.77 38.81 0.36
CA THR A 653 14.21 38.28 1.66
C THR A 653 13.64 36.89 1.86
N ARG A 654 14.49 35.89 2.04
CA ARG A 654 14.10 34.49 2.25
C ARG A 654 14.39 34.07 3.68
N TYR A 655 13.38 33.54 4.34
CA TYR A 655 13.47 33.01 5.70
C TYR A 655 13.42 31.48 5.67
N ARG A 656 14.32 30.82 6.40
CA ARG A 656 14.35 29.35 6.57
C ARG A 656 14.44 28.99 8.05
N PHE A 657 13.55 28.11 8.50
CA PHE A 657 13.46 27.69 9.89
C PHE A 657 13.01 26.23 10.01
N ARG A 658 13.39 25.56 11.10
CA ARG A 658 13.05 24.17 11.41
C ARG A 658 12.56 24.04 12.85
N ASP A 659 12.16 22.84 13.23
CA ASP A 659 11.86 22.45 14.62
C ASP A 659 10.67 23.19 15.28
N VAL A 660 9.71 23.66 14.46
CA VAL A 660 8.53 24.40 14.93
C VAL A 660 7.55 23.49 15.68
N ILE A 661 7.38 22.26 15.22
CA ILE A 661 6.46 21.27 15.82
C ILE A 661 7.04 20.71 17.14
N GLU A 662 8.36 20.60 17.20
CA GLU A 662 9.16 20.18 18.35
C GLU A 662 9.19 21.23 19.46
N GLY A 663 8.67 22.43 19.21
CA GLY A 663 8.67 23.55 20.15
C GLY A 663 10.06 24.13 20.42
N ARG A 664 11.01 23.86 19.52
CA ARG A 664 12.40 24.34 19.58
C ARG A 664 12.78 25.02 18.26
N PRO A 665 12.05 26.06 17.84
CA PRO A 665 12.27 26.71 16.55
C PRO A 665 13.75 27.11 16.39
N ALA A 666 14.43 26.51 15.42
CA ALA A 666 15.80 26.82 15.07
C ALA A 666 15.81 27.47 13.69
N TYR A 667 16.43 28.64 13.58
CA TYR A 667 16.63 29.30 12.29
C TYR A 667 17.84 28.70 11.61
N ASP A 668 17.65 28.36 10.34
CA ASP A 668 18.74 27.87 9.51
C ASP A 668 19.46 29.01 8.82
N ASP A 669 18.67 29.92 8.23
CA ASP A 669 19.20 30.98 7.38
C ASP A 669 18.16 32.09 7.14
N VAL A 670 18.64 33.33 7.04
CA VAL A 670 17.91 34.47 6.50
C VAL A 670 18.79 35.10 5.44
N SER A 671 18.35 35.05 4.18
CA SER A 671 19.12 35.55 3.05
C SER A 671 18.40 36.72 2.38
N ILE A 672 19.14 37.75 1.98
CA ILE A 672 18.61 38.91 1.27
C ILE A 672 19.31 39.00 -0.08
N THR A 673 18.51 39.01 -1.14
CA THR A 673 18.98 39.16 -2.51
C THR A 673 18.51 40.50 -3.07
N ASN A 674 19.45 41.27 -3.65
CA ASN A 674 19.12 42.49 -4.35
C ASN A 674 18.24 42.16 -5.57
N GLY A 675 17.08 42.82 -5.67
CA GLY A 675 16.07 42.56 -6.69
C GLY A 675 16.54 42.84 -8.12
N ASP A 676 17.53 43.72 -8.33
CA ASP A 676 18.14 43.95 -9.66
C ASP A 676 18.83 42.71 -10.24
N ARG A 677 19.18 41.72 -9.40
CA ARG A 677 19.73 40.43 -9.89
C ARG A 677 18.64 39.51 -10.46
N VAL A 678 17.40 39.73 -10.04
CA VAL A 678 16.22 38.90 -10.35
C VAL A 678 15.39 39.57 -11.45
N ASP A 679 14.85 40.76 -11.18
CA ASP A 679 14.07 41.55 -12.14
C ASP A 679 15.02 42.37 -13.02
N ARG A 680 15.33 41.85 -14.22
CA ARG A 680 16.26 42.49 -15.16
C ARG A 680 15.59 43.43 -16.16
N ARG A 681 14.30 43.73 -16.00
CA ARG A 681 13.59 44.66 -16.88
C ARG A 681 14.16 46.05 -16.72
N ALA A 682 14.14 46.84 -17.79
CA ALA A 682 14.49 48.26 -17.69
C ALA A 682 13.40 49.00 -16.91
N ALA A 683 13.79 49.92 -16.03
CA ALA A 683 12.83 50.79 -15.35
C ALA A 683 12.10 51.65 -16.40
N ASP A 684 10.76 51.64 -16.35
CA ASP A 684 9.92 52.49 -17.21
C ASP A 684 9.66 53.82 -16.49
N PRO A 685 10.27 54.94 -16.93
CA PRO A 685 10.09 56.22 -16.26
C PRO A 685 8.67 56.78 -16.35
N SER A 686 7.80 56.19 -17.19
CA SER A 686 6.38 56.56 -17.31
C SER A 686 5.47 55.83 -16.33
N ARG A 687 5.98 54.80 -15.65
CA ARG A 687 5.24 53.97 -14.70
C ARG A 687 5.73 54.22 -13.28
N THR A 688 4.81 54.44 -12.36
CA THR A 688 5.14 54.64 -10.93
C THR A 688 4.21 53.82 -10.07
N CYS A 689 4.80 53.04 -9.17
CA CYS A 689 4.12 52.24 -8.16
C CYS A 689 4.11 52.99 -6.82
N SER A 690 3.05 52.83 -6.03
CA SER A 690 2.89 53.55 -4.77
C SER A 690 2.10 52.73 -3.76
N ALA A 691 2.48 52.86 -2.49
CA ALA A 691 1.80 52.20 -1.37
C ALA A 691 0.35 52.67 -1.23
N GLY A 692 -0.54 51.76 -0.82
CA GLY A 692 -1.95 52.08 -0.51
C GLY A 692 -2.89 52.22 -1.71
N ALA A 693 -2.41 51.99 -2.95
CA ALA A 693 -3.30 51.89 -4.10
C ALA A 693 -4.24 50.67 -3.97
N ALA A 694 -5.53 50.88 -4.22
CA ALA A 694 -6.54 49.83 -4.09
C ALA A 694 -6.28 48.66 -5.06
N LEU A 695 -6.52 47.44 -4.59
CA LEU A 695 -6.46 46.23 -5.41
C LEU A 695 -7.54 46.30 -6.50
N SER A 696 -7.13 46.06 -7.75
CA SER A 696 -8.05 45.90 -8.88
C SER A 696 -7.84 44.54 -9.55
N VAL A 697 -8.92 43.98 -10.11
CA VAL A 697 -8.90 42.68 -10.78
C VAL A 697 -9.47 42.87 -12.19
N ALA A 698 -8.72 42.42 -13.18
CA ALA A 698 -9.16 42.37 -14.57
C ALA A 698 -9.33 40.91 -15.00
N ASP A 699 -10.53 40.54 -15.44
CA ASP A 699 -10.75 39.22 -16.03
C ASP A 699 -10.10 39.16 -17.42
N VAL A 700 -9.40 38.05 -17.67
CA VAL A 700 -8.71 37.73 -18.92
C VAL A 700 -9.37 36.47 -19.48
N PRO A 701 -10.21 36.59 -20.53
CA PRO A 701 -10.88 35.44 -21.12
C PRO A 701 -9.86 34.40 -21.61
N ALA A 702 -10.20 33.12 -21.48
CA ALA A 702 -9.43 32.07 -22.14
C ALA A 702 -9.47 32.31 -23.65
N ALA A 703 -8.35 32.09 -24.34
CA ALA A 703 -8.32 32.17 -25.78
C ALA A 703 -9.28 31.11 -26.37
N PRO A 704 -10.06 31.45 -27.42
CA PRO A 704 -10.93 30.47 -28.06
C PRO A 704 -10.05 29.33 -28.57
N SER A 705 -10.35 28.11 -28.13
CA SER A 705 -9.70 26.90 -28.62
C SER A 705 -9.88 26.85 -30.13
N ALA A 706 -8.77 26.91 -30.87
CA ALA A 706 -8.80 26.66 -32.30
C ALA A 706 -9.38 25.26 -32.48
N THR A 707 -10.63 25.17 -32.95
CA THR A 707 -11.22 23.92 -33.42
C THR A 707 -10.24 23.34 -34.43
N ALA A 708 -9.67 22.18 -34.09
CA ALA A 708 -8.89 21.40 -35.05
C ALA A 708 -9.76 21.17 -36.30
N PRO A 709 -9.22 21.38 -37.53
CA PRO A 709 -9.94 21.09 -38.76
C PRO A 709 -10.29 19.60 -38.91
#